data_AF-A0A7Y5HB88-F1
#
_entry.id   AF-A0A7Y5HB88-F1
#
_cell.length_a   1.000
_cell.length_b   1.000
_cell.length_c   1.000
_cell.angle_alpha   90.00
_cell.angle_beta   90.00
_cell.angle_gamma   90.00
#
_symmetry.space_group_name_H-M   'P 1'
#
loop_
_entity.id
_entity.type
_entity.pdbx_description
1 polymer ?
#
loop_
_entity_poly.entity_id
_entity_poly.type
_entity_poly.pdbx_seq_one_letter_code
_entity_poly.pdbx_strand_id
1 'polypeptide(L)'
;VPAAVRDAERAAEGTVAVSLGRAAWHGSPGAGKESNFADALRHMDAAYTGTATSMALNTHARILFLNGRVREAQDLLSARGRRGNFETLFWLGATYWRLGRLSEARAVFLDARRRNSRLAEHAKRVEGLAAFVASIDRDLASEGGQGSDRGRLGFELATHLLTVAEIEVLVRRYLFDRAVAEYEKLLQAVTSKVRRGEIEARLPEVRSMAAAHRRLTAGINSGALKLKTAVGKSELTLVKAADGWFEFRIPAGEGRFPWACLDTDVYCDFAQKAGAEPGDLFGLGALAWDASRSALAGRLFEASAAKDPRQRPRIDAFLARRRGTSIPAGGYVWFRNQYVTVEEKGSLEKGLVRWEGTWVTAKDRDQLAKGRKKVGDAWVEAADADLMARGFRKVGGVWISPEDLAAKRSVWAEAWTEETAHFTIRTNESESFAKDLGVLAETAWLRLRETHGGAEPKLPKGEKLTLFAFRAYEDYRRHCIEQKAEDFLAAAGFARSDSNTVAGWNKTGNTQQFLQTMVHEAAHLYYFRVAPAGRPASWYSEGLASQLEGFRWDGKAYRFNGISEGRLPFARDAMKSGTHIPLEELFGGNALALINSDSRKALLFYAECWALVFWLSQTDDPKYRDAWSRYRKAVDAGGQDGPGAFLGDLRQVEKDWIRFITGL
;
A
#
# COMPACT_ATOMS: atom_id res chain seq x y z
N VAL A 1 14.06 10.91 14.79
CA VAL A 1 14.33 11.44 16.16
C VAL A 1 15.34 12.57 16.05
N PRO A 2 14.99 13.82 16.39
CA PRO A 2 15.91 14.96 16.29
C PRO A 2 17.10 14.80 17.25
N ALA A 3 18.27 15.35 16.89
CA ALA A 3 19.51 15.31 17.69
C ALA A 3 19.30 15.71 19.17
N ALA A 4 18.41 16.68 19.42
CA ALA A 4 18.03 17.13 20.75
C ALA A 4 17.48 16.03 21.69
N VAL A 5 16.88 14.96 21.14
CA VAL A 5 16.39 13.82 21.95
C VAL A 5 17.54 12.92 22.36
N ARG A 6 18.55 12.71 21.50
CA ARG A 6 19.75 11.92 21.83
C ARG A 6 20.62 12.64 22.87
N ASP A 7 20.68 13.96 22.80
CA ASP A 7 21.40 14.78 23.78
C ASP A 7 20.67 14.81 25.14
N ALA A 8 19.33 14.82 25.13
CA ALA A 8 18.52 14.67 26.34
C ALA A 8 18.63 13.27 26.97
N GLU A 9 18.73 12.20 26.15
CA GLU A 9 18.98 10.83 26.62
C GLU A 9 20.35 10.74 27.32
N ARG A 10 21.42 11.27 26.71
CA ARG A 10 22.77 11.28 27.31
C ARG A 10 22.83 12.10 28.60
N ALA A 11 22.16 13.26 28.65
CA ALA A 11 22.10 14.09 29.85
C ALA A 11 21.30 13.43 30.99
N ALA A 12 20.20 12.75 30.67
CA ALA A 12 19.40 12.01 31.65
C ALA A 12 20.13 10.77 32.17
N GLU A 13 20.80 10.01 31.30
CA GLU A 13 21.65 8.87 31.68
C GLU A 13 22.81 9.29 32.59
N GLY A 14 23.48 10.40 32.28
CA GLY A 14 24.55 10.95 33.12
C GLY A 14 24.06 11.39 34.51
N THR A 15 22.88 12.01 34.59
CA THR A 15 22.32 12.49 35.87
C THR A 15 21.83 11.33 36.76
N VAL A 16 21.27 10.28 36.16
CA VAL A 16 20.84 9.07 36.87
C VAL A 16 22.04 8.25 37.35
N ALA A 17 23.10 8.12 36.54
CA ALA A 17 24.32 7.41 36.91
C ALA A 17 25.07 8.08 38.08
N VAL A 18 25.17 9.41 38.09
CA VAL A 18 25.80 10.17 39.20
C VAL A 18 25.01 10.05 40.50
N SER A 19 23.67 9.95 40.41
CA SER A 19 22.79 9.84 41.59
C SER A 19 22.78 8.42 42.18
N LEU A 20 22.77 7.38 41.33
CA LEU A 20 22.93 5.99 41.76
C LEU A 20 24.32 5.71 42.34
N GLY A 21 25.36 6.34 41.79
CA GLY A 21 26.72 6.29 42.33
C GLY A 21 26.84 6.91 43.73
N ARG A 22 26.14 8.01 44.02
CA ARG A 22 26.11 8.63 45.36
C ARG A 22 25.29 7.83 46.38
N ALA A 23 24.20 7.19 45.97
CA ALA A 23 23.41 6.32 46.84
C ALA A 23 24.16 5.02 47.21
N ALA A 24 24.96 4.48 46.29
CA ALA A 24 25.80 3.31 46.55
C ALA A 24 27.01 3.61 47.45
N TRP A 25 27.47 4.86 47.53
CA TRP A 25 28.71 5.20 48.25
C TRP A 25 28.53 5.39 49.77
N HIS A 26 27.29 5.44 50.29
CA HIS A 26 27.01 5.58 51.72
C HIS A 26 26.45 4.31 52.39
N GLY A 27 26.46 3.15 51.71
CA GLY A 27 26.11 1.87 52.31
C GLY A 27 27.31 1.17 52.95
N SER A 28 27.24 0.86 54.25
CA SER A 28 28.22 0.01 54.94
C SER A 28 28.40 -1.35 54.24
N PRO A 29 29.63 -1.89 54.18
CA PRO A 29 29.90 -3.17 53.53
C PRO A 29 29.39 -4.32 54.39
N GLY A 30 28.18 -4.83 54.10
CA GLY A 30 27.68 -6.04 54.75
C GLY A 30 26.17 -6.24 54.69
N ALA A 31 25.58 -6.40 53.51
CA ALA A 31 24.29 -7.08 53.36
C ALA A 31 24.08 -7.54 51.92
N GLY A 32 24.27 -8.83 51.66
CA GLY A 32 23.72 -9.46 50.47
C GLY A 32 22.21 -9.61 50.64
N LYS A 33 21.43 -8.99 49.75
CA LYS A 33 20.09 -9.40 49.32
C LYS A 33 19.61 -8.48 48.19
N GLU A 34 19.00 -9.07 47.18
CA GLU A 34 18.33 -8.39 46.06
C GLU A 34 17.38 -7.32 46.60
N SER A 35 17.73 -6.04 46.42
CA SER A 35 16.80 -4.94 46.66
C SER A 35 15.77 -4.91 45.53
N ASN A 36 14.49 -5.12 45.85
CA ASN A 36 13.40 -4.94 44.91
C ASN A 36 13.42 -3.49 44.39
N PHE A 37 13.29 -3.30 43.08
CA PHE A 37 13.17 -2.00 42.40
C PHE A 37 12.15 -1.05 43.08
N ALA A 38 11.08 -1.61 43.67
CA ALA A 38 10.10 -0.87 44.46
C ALA A 38 10.67 -0.24 45.75
N ASP A 39 11.66 -0.86 46.40
CA ASP A 39 12.30 -0.33 47.60
C ASP A 39 13.34 0.75 47.26
N ALA A 40 14.03 0.61 46.12
CA ALA A 40 14.88 1.66 45.57
C ALA A 40 14.06 2.92 45.20
N LEU A 41 12.87 2.74 44.61
CA LEU A 41 11.94 3.84 44.31
C LEU A 41 11.37 4.49 45.58
N ARG A 42 11.04 3.71 46.61
CA ARG A 42 10.57 4.25 47.91
C ARG A 42 11.64 5.05 48.64
N HIS A 43 12.91 4.64 48.59
CA HIS A 43 14.02 5.41 49.15
C HIS A 43 14.36 6.66 48.34
N MET A 44 14.13 6.67 47.03
CA MET A 44 14.25 7.87 46.20
C MET A 44 13.15 8.91 46.46
N ASP A 45 11.92 8.47 46.77
CA ASP A 45 10.76 9.36 47.00
C ASP A 45 10.90 10.20 48.29
N ALA A 46 11.58 9.66 49.31
CA ALA A 46 11.83 10.35 50.58
C ALA A 46 12.93 11.44 50.50
N ALA A 47 13.77 11.42 49.46
CA ALA A 47 14.95 12.31 49.36
C ALA A 47 14.77 13.51 48.38
N TYR A 48 13.67 13.58 47.60
CA TYR A 48 13.60 14.48 46.44
C TYR A 48 12.28 15.26 46.29
N THR A 49 12.17 16.40 46.96
CA THR A 49 11.02 17.33 46.87
C THR A 49 11.23 18.56 45.97
N GLY A 50 12.30 18.61 45.17
CA GLY A 50 12.62 19.77 44.29
C GLY A 50 11.95 19.77 42.91
N THR A 51 11.79 20.96 42.31
CA THR A 51 11.17 21.23 40.98
C THR A 51 11.91 20.60 39.79
N ALA A 52 13.24 20.54 39.83
CA ALA A 52 14.07 19.92 38.77
C ALA A 52 13.74 18.42 38.55
N THR A 53 13.36 17.72 39.61
CA THR A 53 12.99 16.30 39.58
C THR A 53 11.66 16.03 38.87
N SER A 54 10.76 17.02 38.82
CA SER A 54 9.47 16.90 38.11
C SER A 54 9.65 16.86 36.60
N MET A 55 10.56 17.68 36.07
CA MET A 55 10.89 17.67 34.65
C MET A 55 11.61 16.38 34.23
N ALA A 56 12.54 15.88 35.05
CA ALA A 56 13.24 14.63 34.75
C ALA A 56 12.28 13.44 34.69
N LEU A 57 11.39 13.30 35.68
CA LEU A 57 10.40 12.23 35.73
C LEU A 57 9.38 12.31 34.58
N ASN A 58 8.87 13.51 34.26
CA ASN A 58 7.95 13.69 33.13
C ASN A 58 8.65 13.38 31.79
N THR A 59 9.91 13.78 31.63
CA THR A 59 10.72 13.44 30.45
C THR A 59 10.93 11.93 30.35
N HIS A 60 11.26 11.27 31.45
CA HIS A 60 11.46 9.82 31.47
C HIS A 60 10.16 9.07 31.15
N ALA A 61 9.04 9.44 31.78
CA ALA A 61 7.73 8.84 31.50
C ALA A 61 7.32 9.05 30.04
N ARG A 62 7.60 10.23 29.46
CA ARG A 62 7.37 10.53 28.05
C ARG A 62 8.20 9.62 27.13
N ILE A 63 9.49 9.42 27.43
CA ILE A 63 10.36 8.53 26.66
C ILE A 63 9.82 7.09 26.71
N LEU A 64 9.49 6.61 27.92
CA LEU A 64 8.87 5.29 28.11
C LEU A 64 7.57 5.15 27.30
N PHE A 65 6.69 6.16 27.34
CA PHE A 65 5.45 6.18 26.58
C PHE A 65 5.68 6.11 25.06
N LEU A 66 6.58 6.94 24.52
CA LEU A 66 6.88 7.00 23.09
C LEU A 66 7.55 5.72 22.57
N ASN A 67 8.29 5.03 23.44
CA ASN A 67 8.90 3.73 23.14
C ASN A 67 7.95 2.53 23.39
N GLY A 68 6.67 2.78 23.65
CA GLY A 68 5.66 1.72 23.84
C GLY A 68 5.66 1.07 25.22
N ARG A 69 6.49 1.51 26.17
CA ARG A 69 6.55 1.03 27.57
C ARG A 69 5.52 1.76 28.44
N VAL A 70 4.26 1.72 28.00
CA VAL A 70 3.17 2.56 28.53
C VAL A 70 2.86 2.28 30.00
N ARG A 71 2.95 1.02 30.45
CA ARG A 71 2.64 0.64 31.84
C ARG A 71 3.67 1.17 32.83
N GLU A 72 4.95 1.12 32.46
CA GLU A 72 6.02 1.66 33.30
C GLU A 72 5.95 3.19 33.39
N ALA A 73 5.62 3.85 32.27
CA ALA A 73 5.33 5.28 32.28
C ALA A 73 4.15 5.60 33.21
N GLN A 74 3.08 4.79 33.18
CA GLN A 74 1.94 4.94 34.07
C GLN A 74 2.34 4.77 35.55
N ASP A 75 3.07 3.71 35.90
CA ASP A 75 3.48 3.43 37.28
C ASP A 75 4.32 4.58 37.83
N LEU A 76 5.27 5.07 37.04
CA LEU A 76 6.13 6.21 37.38
C LEU A 76 5.32 7.49 37.63
N LEU A 77 4.32 7.77 36.77
CA LEU A 77 3.48 8.96 36.89
C LEU A 77 2.43 8.84 38.00
N SER A 78 1.93 7.63 38.27
CA SER A 78 0.87 7.38 39.25
C SER A 78 1.37 7.49 40.69
N ALA A 79 2.66 7.20 40.93
CA ALA A 79 3.27 7.33 42.26
C ALA A 79 3.17 8.75 42.83
N ARG A 80 3.13 9.80 41.99
CA ARG A 80 2.97 11.19 42.44
C ARG A 80 1.52 11.59 42.74
N GLY A 81 0.56 10.74 42.40
CA GLY A 81 -0.86 11.04 42.46
C GLY A 81 -1.29 12.20 41.56
N ARG A 82 -2.56 12.62 41.68
CA ARG A 82 -3.16 13.70 40.86
C ARG A 82 -2.71 15.12 41.22
N ARG A 83 -1.79 15.28 42.18
CA ARG A 83 -1.26 16.60 42.61
C ARG A 83 -0.16 17.14 41.69
N GLY A 84 0.27 16.38 40.67
CA GLY A 84 1.31 16.78 39.71
C GLY A 84 0.96 18.00 38.84
N ASN A 85 1.97 18.58 38.18
CA ASN A 85 1.79 19.70 37.24
C ASN A 85 1.05 19.26 35.96
N PHE A 86 0.76 20.21 35.07
CA PHE A 86 0.07 19.93 33.80
C PHE A 86 0.72 18.80 33.00
N GLU A 87 2.05 18.79 32.85
CA GLU A 87 2.77 17.76 32.09
C GLU A 87 2.59 16.36 32.70
N THR A 88 2.67 16.24 34.04
CA THR A 88 2.43 14.96 34.72
C THR A 88 1.02 14.45 34.44
N LEU A 89 0.01 15.33 34.55
CA LEU A 89 -1.38 14.95 34.27
C LEU A 89 -1.57 14.63 32.78
N PHE A 90 -0.99 15.41 31.86
CA PHE A 90 -1.09 15.14 30.43
C PHE A 90 -0.55 13.76 30.08
N TRP A 91 0.67 13.43 30.50
CA TRP A 91 1.28 12.13 30.21
C TRP A 91 0.58 11.00 30.94
N LEU A 92 0.10 11.23 32.17
CA LEU A 92 -0.67 10.22 32.90
C LEU A 92 -1.99 9.93 32.19
N GLY A 93 -2.70 10.96 31.73
CA GLY A 93 -3.90 10.82 30.90
C GLY A 93 -3.61 10.08 29.59
N ALA A 94 -2.48 10.39 28.94
CA ALA A 94 -2.06 9.71 27.71
C ALA A 94 -1.75 8.23 27.94
N THR A 95 -1.09 7.88 29.06
CA THR A 95 -0.85 6.47 29.42
C THR A 95 -2.15 5.73 29.67
N TYR A 96 -3.09 6.30 30.45
CA TYR A 96 -4.40 5.71 30.66
C TYR A 96 -5.15 5.52 29.34
N TRP A 97 -5.13 6.53 28.45
CA TRP A 97 -5.79 6.46 27.15
C TRP A 97 -5.21 5.32 26.29
N ARG A 98 -3.88 5.24 26.21
CA ARG A 98 -3.19 4.21 25.43
C ARG A 98 -3.37 2.80 25.98
N LEU A 99 -3.62 2.67 27.29
CA LEU A 99 -3.98 1.40 27.95
C LEU A 99 -5.48 1.05 27.83
N GLY A 100 -6.30 1.90 27.19
CA GLY A 100 -7.74 1.70 27.08
C GLY A 100 -8.53 2.07 28.34
N ARG A 101 -7.87 2.65 29.35
CA ARG A 101 -8.46 3.11 30.62
C ARG A 101 -9.08 4.50 30.47
N LEU A 102 -10.07 4.59 29.59
CA LEU A 102 -10.58 5.87 29.11
C LEU A 102 -11.26 6.71 30.18
N SER A 103 -11.91 6.10 31.16
CA SER A 103 -12.56 6.82 32.26
C SER A 103 -11.51 7.56 33.10
N GLU A 104 -10.41 6.89 33.44
CA GLU A 104 -9.28 7.50 34.14
C GLU A 104 -8.54 8.51 33.26
N ALA A 105 -8.34 8.21 31.98
CA ALA A 105 -7.74 9.13 31.03
C ALA A 105 -8.54 10.44 30.97
N ARG A 106 -9.86 10.33 30.82
CA ARG A 106 -10.78 11.47 30.81
C ARG A 106 -10.72 12.25 32.11
N ALA A 107 -10.74 11.58 33.27
CA ALA A 107 -10.63 12.23 34.57
C ALA A 107 -9.33 13.05 34.68
N VAL A 108 -8.21 12.44 34.32
CA VAL A 108 -6.90 13.07 34.40
C VAL A 108 -6.75 14.20 33.37
N PHE A 109 -7.30 14.04 32.16
CA PHE A 109 -7.28 15.11 31.16
C PHE A 109 -8.18 16.29 31.51
N LEU A 110 -9.29 16.07 32.21
CA LEU A 110 -10.10 17.16 32.74
C LEU A 110 -9.30 17.98 33.77
N ASP A 111 -8.57 17.32 34.66
CA ASP A 111 -7.67 17.99 35.60
C ASP A 111 -6.52 18.70 34.86
N ALA A 112 -5.95 18.08 33.81
CA ALA A 112 -4.93 18.71 32.97
C ALA A 112 -5.49 19.97 32.27
N ARG A 113 -6.70 19.89 31.71
CA ARG A 113 -7.38 20.99 31.01
C ARG A 113 -7.62 22.19 31.91
N ARG A 114 -7.96 21.95 33.18
CA ARG A 114 -8.13 23.00 34.20
C ARG A 114 -6.81 23.74 34.49
N ARG A 115 -5.68 23.05 34.39
CA ARG A 115 -4.34 23.64 34.63
C ARG A 115 -3.74 24.30 33.41
N ASN A 116 -4.09 23.87 32.20
CA ASN A 116 -3.62 24.48 30.97
C ASN A 116 -4.68 24.40 29.88
N SER A 117 -5.04 25.57 29.35
CA SER A 117 -6.08 25.67 28.34
C SER A 117 -5.67 25.10 26.97
N ARG A 118 -4.38 24.85 26.76
CA ARG A 118 -3.80 24.35 25.50
C ARG A 118 -3.73 22.81 25.42
N LEU A 119 -4.50 22.08 26.23
CA LEU A 119 -4.51 20.61 26.21
C LEU A 119 -4.65 20.01 24.80
N ALA A 120 -5.54 20.59 23.97
CA ALA A 120 -5.77 20.14 22.59
C ALA A 120 -4.52 20.26 21.69
N GLU A 121 -3.68 21.28 21.90
CA GLU A 121 -2.43 21.44 21.14
C GLU A 121 -1.40 20.37 21.54
N HIS A 122 -1.32 20.05 22.83
CA HIS A 122 -0.45 18.98 23.32
C HIS A 122 -0.91 17.61 22.81
N ALA A 123 -2.23 17.38 22.73
CA ALA A 123 -2.82 16.12 22.25
C ALA A 123 -2.46 15.82 20.78
N LYS A 124 -2.21 16.84 19.94
CA LYS A 124 -1.76 16.65 18.55
C LYS A 124 -0.40 15.94 18.43
N ARG A 125 0.38 15.90 19.52
CA ARG A 125 1.69 15.23 19.58
C ARG A 125 1.59 13.72 19.74
N VAL A 126 0.40 13.21 20.04
CA VAL A 126 0.14 11.77 20.21
C VAL A 126 -0.94 11.39 19.21
N GLU A 127 -0.57 10.56 18.23
CA GLU A 127 -1.48 10.11 17.18
C GLU A 127 -2.77 9.54 17.78
N GLY A 128 -3.93 10.00 17.30
CA GLY A 128 -5.27 9.60 17.77
C GLY A 128 -5.75 10.27 19.07
N LEU A 129 -4.85 10.80 19.91
CA LEU A 129 -5.24 11.39 21.20
C LEU A 129 -6.03 12.70 21.04
N ALA A 130 -5.74 13.48 20.00
CA ALA A 130 -6.44 14.74 19.73
C ALA A 130 -7.96 14.56 19.57
N ALA A 131 -8.41 13.49 18.92
CA ALA A 131 -9.84 13.21 18.76
C ALA A 131 -10.49 12.87 20.12
N PHE A 132 -9.79 12.12 20.98
CA PHE A 132 -10.24 11.81 22.32
C PHE A 132 -10.33 13.08 23.19
N VAL A 133 -9.30 13.92 23.20
CA VAL A 133 -9.30 15.19 23.93
C VAL A 133 -10.38 16.14 23.42
N ALA A 134 -10.61 16.20 22.11
CA ALA A 134 -11.70 16.99 21.54
C ALA A 134 -13.09 16.50 22.01
N SER A 135 -13.25 15.20 22.29
CA SER A 135 -14.49 14.70 22.91
C SER A 135 -14.68 15.22 24.33
N ILE A 136 -13.59 15.38 25.09
CA ILE A 136 -13.63 15.97 26.44
C ILE A 136 -14.05 17.44 26.37
N ASP A 137 -13.50 18.19 25.42
CA ASP A 137 -13.87 19.61 25.22
C ASP A 137 -15.34 19.75 24.80
N ARG A 138 -15.86 18.84 23.94
CA ARG A 138 -17.29 18.82 23.58
C ARG A 138 -18.18 18.54 24.78
N ASP A 139 -17.80 17.59 25.63
CA ASP A 139 -18.56 17.25 26.83
C ASP A 139 -18.59 18.45 27.79
N LEU A 140 -17.44 19.08 28.05
CA LEU A 140 -17.35 20.30 28.84
C LEU A 140 -18.20 21.45 28.26
N ALA A 141 -18.19 21.64 26.94
CA ALA A 141 -18.99 22.65 26.27
C ALA A 141 -20.50 22.36 26.39
N SER A 142 -20.90 21.10 26.24
CA SER A 142 -22.30 20.66 26.38
C SER A 142 -22.83 20.80 27.81
N GLU A 143 -21.97 20.60 28.81
CA GLU A 143 -22.29 20.79 30.22
C GLU A 143 -22.38 22.29 30.58
N GLY A 144 -21.55 23.15 29.96
CA GLY A 144 -21.55 24.60 30.16
C GLY A 144 -22.80 25.32 29.65
N GLY A 145 -23.58 24.70 28.76
CA GLY A 145 -24.82 25.26 28.21
C GLY A 145 -26.09 24.95 29.00
N GLN A 146 -26.05 24.08 30.02
CA GLN A 146 -27.24 23.52 30.67
C GLN A 146 -27.62 24.12 32.06
N GLY A 147 -26.90 25.08 32.64
CA GLY A 147 -27.34 25.66 33.93
C GLY A 147 -26.45 26.74 34.56
N SER A 148 -27.08 27.62 35.35
CA SER A 148 -26.62 28.91 35.89
C SER A 148 -25.63 28.86 37.06
N ASP A 149 -25.19 27.68 37.51
CA ASP A 149 -24.27 27.55 38.64
C ASP A 149 -23.02 26.73 38.27
N ARG A 150 -22.04 27.43 37.69
CA ARG A 150 -20.72 26.88 37.35
C ARG A 150 -20.01 26.26 38.55
N GLY A 151 -20.31 26.71 39.78
CA GLY A 151 -19.71 26.20 41.02
C GLY A 151 -20.18 24.78 41.33
N ARG A 152 -21.49 24.55 41.29
CA ARG A 152 -22.09 23.23 41.52
C ARG A 152 -21.64 22.20 40.48
N LEU A 153 -21.61 22.57 39.20
CA LEU A 153 -21.16 21.69 38.13
C LEU A 153 -19.66 21.32 38.29
N GLY A 154 -18.82 22.29 38.66
CA GLY A 154 -17.39 22.07 38.90
C GLY A 154 -17.11 21.11 40.07
N PHE A 155 -17.88 21.23 41.15
CA PHE A 155 -17.81 20.34 42.30
C PHE A 155 -18.35 18.93 41.97
N GLU A 156 -19.50 18.84 41.31
CA GLU A 156 -20.06 17.56 40.84
C GLU A 156 -19.08 16.84 39.90
N LEU A 157 -18.39 17.57 39.00
CA LEU A 157 -17.36 17.00 38.12
C LEU A 157 -16.18 16.39 38.88
N ALA A 158 -15.65 17.09 39.89
CA ALA A 158 -14.50 16.59 40.66
C ALA A 158 -14.89 15.36 41.51
N THR A 159 -16.05 15.44 42.17
CA THR A 159 -16.56 14.36 43.03
C THR A 159 -16.95 13.15 42.21
N HIS A 160 -17.66 13.32 41.08
CA HIS A 160 -18.08 12.24 40.19
C HIS A 160 -16.89 11.43 39.67
N LEU A 161 -15.82 12.09 39.21
CA LEU A 161 -14.65 11.38 38.66
C LEU A 161 -13.87 10.60 39.72
N LEU A 162 -13.87 11.08 40.97
CA LEU A 162 -13.30 10.33 42.10
C LEU A 162 -14.18 9.12 42.41
N THR A 163 -15.50 9.31 42.51
CA THR A 163 -16.45 8.22 42.80
C THR A 163 -16.43 7.14 41.70
N VAL A 164 -16.44 7.51 40.41
CA VAL A 164 -16.34 6.51 39.32
C VAL A 164 -15.02 5.74 39.38
N ALA A 165 -13.90 6.42 39.66
CA ALA A 165 -12.61 5.74 39.76
C ALA A 165 -12.58 4.74 40.93
N GLU A 166 -13.18 5.09 42.06
CA GLU A 166 -13.35 4.20 43.22
C GLU A 166 -14.25 3.01 42.89
N ILE A 167 -15.36 3.22 42.19
CA ILE A 167 -16.24 2.13 41.73
C ILE A 167 -15.49 1.20 40.76
N GLU A 168 -14.71 1.73 39.83
CA GLU A 168 -13.90 0.91 38.92
C GLU A 168 -12.77 0.15 39.64
N VAL A 169 -12.32 0.60 40.83
CA VAL A 169 -11.46 -0.22 41.70
C VAL A 169 -12.22 -1.45 42.20
N LEU A 170 -13.51 -1.34 42.53
CA LEU A 170 -14.33 -2.49 42.91
C LEU A 170 -14.45 -3.49 41.75
N VAL A 171 -14.72 -3.01 40.53
CA VAL A 171 -14.76 -3.83 39.31
C VAL A 171 -13.44 -4.59 39.11
N ARG A 172 -12.29 -3.91 39.23
CA ARG A 172 -10.96 -4.55 39.13
C ARG A 172 -10.66 -5.55 40.25
N ARG A 173 -11.31 -5.41 41.40
CA ARG A 173 -11.21 -6.37 42.51
C ARG A 173 -12.23 -7.51 42.41
N TYR A 174 -12.98 -7.56 41.31
CA TYR A 174 -14.10 -8.46 41.06
C TYR A 174 -15.25 -8.36 42.09
N LEU A 175 -15.38 -7.21 42.77
CA LEU A 175 -16.45 -6.89 43.72
C LEU A 175 -17.67 -6.30 42.97
N PHE A 176 -18.23 -7.09 42.06
CA PHE A 176 -19.16 -6.58 41.05
C PHE A 176 -20.53 -6.18 41.62
N ASP A 177 -21.08 -6.95 42.57
CA ASP A 177 -22.37 -6.61 43.18
C ASP A 177 -22.29 -5.26 43.92
N ARG A 178 -21.18 -5.05 44.66
CA ARG A 178 -20.91 -3.76 45.29
C ARG A 178 -20.75 -2.65 44.25
N ALA A 179 -20.03 -2.90 43.16
CA ALA A 179 -19.86 -1.92 42.09
C ALA A 179 -21.20 -1.51 41.46
N VAL A 180 -22.12 -2.47 41.22
CA VAL A 180 -23.48 -2.19 40.74
C VAL A 180 -24.21 -1.27 41.71
N ALA A 181 -24.22 -1.58 43.01
CA ALA A 181 -24.90 -0.77 44.02
C ALA A 181 -24.35 0.66 44.09
N GLU A 182 -23.04 0.84 44.01
CA GLU A 182 -22.43 2.16 44.01
C GLU A 182 -22.70 2.95 42.72
N TYR A 183 -22.76 2.28 41.55
CA TYR A 183 -23.20 2.94 40.31
C TYR A 183 -24.66 3.38 40.38
N GLU A 184 -25.55 2.60 40.97
CA GLU A 184 -26.97 2.96 41.12
C GLU A 184 -27.15 4.16 42.05
N LYS A 185 -26.44 4.20 43.18
CA LYS A 185 -26.39 5.38 44.06
C LYS A 185 -25.87 6.60 43.31
N LEU A 186 -24.78 6.45 42.56
CA LEU A 186 -24.19 7.52 41.78
C LEU A 186 -25.13 8.03 40.68
N LEU A 187 -25.88 7.12 40.03
CA LEU A 187 -26.87 7.46 39.01
C LEU A 187 -27.98 8.36 39.55
N GLN A 188 -28.44 8.10 40.78
CA GLN A 188 -29.44 8.92 41.47
C GLN A 188 -28.88 10.29 41.87
N ALA A 189 -27.60 10.36 42.23
CA ALA A 189 -26.95 11.59 42.69
C ALA A 189 -26.50 12.52 41.54
N VAL A 190 -26.21 11.99 40.34
CA VAL A 190 -25.67 12.79 39.23
C VAL A 190 -26.75 13.62 38.56
N THR A 191 -26.53 14.93 38.41
CA THR A 191 -27.47 15.81 37.71
C THR A 191 -27.12 16.01 36.24
N SER A 192 -25.83 15.97 35.87
CA SER A 192 -25.36 16.09 34.49
C SER A 192 -25.92 14.98 33.58
N LYS A 193 -26.60 15.39 32.50
CA LYS A 193 -27.18 14.47 31.51
C LYS A 193 -26.12 13.62 30.81
N VAL A 194 -24.96 14.21 30.51
CA VAL A 194 -23.84 13.52 29.86
C VAL A 194 -23.31 12.41 30.77
N ARG A 195 -23.05 12.74 32.03
CA ARG A 195 -22.55 11.78 33.04
C ARG A 195 -23.54 10.69 33.36
N ARG A 196 -24.83 11.05 33.45
CA ARG A 196 -25.91 10.08 33.58
C ARG A 196 -25.86 9.07 32.44
N GLY A 197 -25.73 9.53 31.20
CA GLY A 197 -25.58 8.65 30.03
C GLY A 197 -24.34 7.75 30.10
N GLU A 198 -23.21 8.24 30.60
CA GLU A 198 -22.00 7.42 30.82
C GLU A 198 -22.26 6.29 31.84
N ILE A 199 -22.92 6.60 32.97
CA ILE A 199 -23.27 5.61 34.00
C ILE A 199 -24.29 4.60 33.45
N GLU A 200 -25.35 5.09 32.80
CA GLU A 200 -26.40 4.25 32.19
C GLU A 200 -25.83 3.29 31.14
N ALA A 201 -24.80 3.71 30.41
CA ALA A 201 -24.12 2.85 29.45
C ALA A 201 -23.20 1.81 30.12
N ARG A 202 -22.55 2.16 31.24
CA ARG A 202 -21.62 1.27 31.97
C ARG A 202 -22.32 0.27 32.88
N LEU A 203 -23.40 0.67 33.54
CA LEU A 203 -24.11 -0.13 34.53
C LEU A 203 -24.57 -1.51 34.00
N PRO A 204 -25.12 -1.65 32.78
CA PRO A 204 -25.46 -2.96 32.21
C PRO A 204 -24.26 -3.90 32.04
N GLU A 205 -23.06 -3.37 31.78
CA GLU A 205 -21.84 -4.19 31.67
C GLU A 205 -21.45 -4.77 33.03
N VAL A 206 -21.48 -3.93 34.07
CA VAL A 206 -21.11 -4.35 35.43
C VAL A 206 -22.16 -5.30 36.00
N ARG A 207 -23.45 -5.10 35.70
CA ARG A 207 -24.51 -6.06 36.04
C ARG A 207 -24.30 -7.41 35.37
N SER A 208 -23.87 -7.43 34.11
CA SER A 208 -23.48 -8.65 33.40
C SER A 208 -22.27 -9.34 34.05
N MET A 209 -21.26 -8.58 34.49
CA MET A 209 -20.12 -9.13 35.25
C MET A 209 -20.56 -9.73 36.59
N ALA A 210 -21.44 -9.04 37.32
CA ALA A 210 -21.99 -9.51 38.58
C ALA A 210 -22.82 -10.79 38.41
N ALA A 211 -23.62 -10.90 37.35
CA ALA A 211 -24.37 -12.11 37.04
C ALA A 211 -23.44 -13.31 36.76
N ALA A 212 -22.38 -13.10 35.95
CA ALA A 212 -21.36 -14.11 35.73
C ALA A 212 -20.68 -14.55 37.05
N HIS A 213 -20.35 -13.59 37.91
CA HIS A 213 -19.73 -13.83 39.21
C HIS A 213 -20.63 -14.65 40.15
N ARG A 214 -21.92 -14.32 40.23
CA ARG A 214 -22.88 -15.07 41.03
C ARG A 214 -23.04 -16.52 40.56
N ARG A 215 -23.04 -16.77 39.24
CA ARG A 215 -23.05 -18.15 38.71
C ARG A 215 -21.78 -18.92 39.08
N LEU A 216 -20.62 -18.29 38.93
CA LEU A 216 -19.33 -18.87 39.30
C LEU A 216 -19.29 -19.27 40.78
N THR A 217 -19.62 -18.33 41.66
CA THR A 217 -19.64 -18.55 43.11
C THR A 217 -20.65 -19.64 43.50
N ALA A 218 -21.85 -19.64 42.91
CA ALA A 218 -22.87 -20.68 43.14
C ALA A 218 -22.42 -22.07 42.64
N GLY A 219 -21.78 -22.15 41.47
CA GLY A 219 -21.26 -23.39 40.91
C GLY A 219 -20.16 -24.01 41.77
N ILE A 220 -19.27 -23.18 42.33
CA ILE A 220 -18.23 -23.63 43.28
C ILE A 220 -18.89 -24.13 44.58
N ASN A 221 -19.76 -23.33 45.19
CA ASN A 221 -20.33 -23.64 46.51
C ASN A 221 -21.28 -24.84 46.50
N SER A 222 -21.94 -25.12 45.38
CA SER A 222 -22.76 -26.33 45.21
C SER A 222 -21.94 -27.59 44.94
N GLY A 223 -20.63 -27.45 44.70
CA GLY A 223 -19.75 -28.54 44.27
C GLY A 223 -19.96 -28.98 42.81
N ALA A 224 -20.87 -28.33 42.08
CA ALA A 224 -21.12 -28.59 40.66
C ALA A 224 -19.92 -28.23 39.78
N LEU A 225 -19.05 -27.33 40.26
CA LEU A 225 -17.89 -26.85 39.52
C LEU A 225 -16.60 -27.08 40.32
N LYS A 226 -15.74 -27.97 39.81
CA LYS A 226 -14.39 -28.21 40.35
C LYS A 226 -13.37 -27.48 39.49
N LEU A 227 -12.95 -26.29 39.93
CA LEU A 227 -11.99 -25.46 39.22
C LEU A 227 -10.59 -25.64 39.79
N LYS A 228 -9.62 -25.73 38.88
CA LYS A 228 -8.21 -25.88 39.20
C LYS A 228 -7.38 -24.85 38.43
N THR A 229 -6.36 -24.29 39.08
CA THR A 229 -5.36 -23.44 38.43
C THR A 229 -3.98 -23.69 39.03
N ALA A 230 -2.93 -23.46 38.25
CA ALA A 230 -1.56 -23.62 38.72
C ALA A 230 -1.05 -22.32 39.35
N VAL A 231 -0.42 -22.44 40.52
CA VAL A 231 0.33 -21.35 41.16
C VAL A 231 1.73 -21.88 41.47
N GLY A 232 2.71 -21.47 40.68
CA GLY A 232 4.06 -22.05 40.72
C GLY A 232 4.03 -23.53 40.35
N LYS A 233 4.52 -24.40 41.24
CA LYS A 233 4.51 -25.87 41.05
C LYS A 233 3.29 -26.56 41.66
N SER A 234 2.40 -25.81 42.30
CA SER A 234 1.25 -26.36 43.02
C SER A 234 -0.04 -26.17 42.23
N GLU A 235 -0.88 -27.20 42.25
CA GLU A 235 -2.24 -27.14 41.74
C GLU A 235 -3.18 -26.68 42.86
N LEU A 236 -3.91 -25.60 42.60
CA LEU A 236 -4.86 -25.01 43.50
C LEU A 236 -6.26 -25.40 43.07
N THR A 237 -7.04 -26.03 43.96
CA THR A 237 -8.46 -26.37 43.73
C THR A 237 -9.34 -25.41 44.52
N LEU A 238 -10.30 -24.75 43.86
CA LEU A 238 -11.26 -23.86 44.52
C LEU A 238 -12.33 -24.71 45.22
N VAL A 239 -12.56 -24.46 46.51
CA VAL A 239 -13.49 -25.27 47.34
C VAL A 239 -14.72 -24.49 47.79
N LYS A 240 -14.59 -23.17 47.99
CA LYS A 240 -15.68 -22.30 48.43
C LYS A 240 -15.44 -20.88 47.90
N ALA A 241 -16.51 -20.13 47.72
CA ALA A 241 -16.48 -18.82 47.08
C ALA A 241 -17.50 -17.86 47.69
N ALA A 242 -17.18 -16.56 47.70
CA ALA A 242 -18.07 -15.47 48.06
C ALA A 242 -17.74 -14.22 47.20
N ASP A 243 -18.51 -13.14 47.31
CA ASP A 243 -18.39 -11.94 46.46
C ASP A 243 -16.97 -11.33 46.40
N GLY A 244 -16.21 -11.38 47.50
CA GLY A 244 -14.88 -10.75 47.56
C GLY A 244 -13.69 -11.70 47.59
N TRP A 245 -13.91 -13.01 47.68
CA TRP A 245 -12.86 -13.98 47.96
C TRP A 245 -13.27 -15.40 47.60
N PHE A 246 -12.28 -16.28 47.49
CA PHE A 246 -12.47 -17.71 47.39
C PHE A 246 -11.51 -18.45 48.33
N GLU A 247 -11.94 -19.61 48.83
CA GLU A 247 -11.11 -20.57 49.53
C GLU A 247 -10.59 -21.60 48.54
N PHE A 248 -9.37 -22.06 48.80
CA PHE A 248 -8.69 -23.02 47.97
C PHE A 248 -8.01 -24.10 48.80
N ARG A 249 -7.76 -25.24 48.15
CA ARG A 249 -7.02 -26.37 48.69
C ARG A 249 -5.80 -26.66 47.82
N ILE A 250 -4.65 -26.78 48.45
CA ILE A 250 -3.38 -27.30 47.90
C ILE A 250 -2.94 -28.51 48.75
N PRO A 251 -1.96 -29.33 48.31
CA PRO A 251 -1.49 -30.46 49.12
C PRO A 251 -1.01 -30.09 50.53
N ALA A 252 -0.49 -28.87 50.71
CA ALA A 252 0.03 -28.38 51.98
C ALA A 252 -1.02 -27.75 52.92
N GLY A 253 -2.29 -27.62 52.48
CA GLY A 253 -3.35 -27.04 53.31
C GLY A 253 -4.39 -26.25 52.52
N GLU A 254 -5.22 -25.51 53.26
CA GLU A 254 -6.25 -24.63 52.72
C GLU A 254 -5.92 -23.17 53.01
N GLY A 255 -6.41 -22.28 52.16
CA GLY A 255 -6.25 -20.84 52.34
C GLY A 255 -7.36 -20.06 51.67
N ARG A 256 -7.31 -18.73 51.82
CA ARG A 256 -8.29 -17.81 51.26
C ARG A 256 -7.60 -16.67 50.55
N PHE A 257 -8.06 -16.38 49.33
CA PHE A 257 -7.54 -15.27 48.52
C PHE A 257 -8.67 -14.37 48.02
N PRO A 258 -8.39 -13.07 47.80
CA PRO A 258 -9.30 -12.21 47.06
C PRO A 258 -9.35 -12.65 45.59
N TRP A 259 -10.51 -12.53 44.94
CA TRP A 259 -10.62 -12.81 43.50
C TRP A 259 -9.60 -12.04 42.66
N ALA A 260 -9.26 -10.82 43.10
CA ALA A 260 -8.30 -9.91 42.46
C ALA A 260 -6.90 -10.53 42.25
N CYS A 261 -6.57 -11.62 42.95
CA CYS A 261 -5.29 -12.32 42.76
C CYS A 261 -5.25 -13.21 41.51
N LEU A 262 -6.39 -13.53 40.90
CA LEU A 262 -6.44 -14.31 39.67
C LEU A 262 -6.17 -13.42 38.46
N ASP A 263 -5.35 -13.94 37.52
CA ASP A 263 -5.24 -13.33 36.20
C ASP A 263 -6.63 -13.32 35.54
N THR A 264 -6.94 -12.24 34.82
CA THR A 264 -8.24 -12.06 34.17
C THR A 264 -8.56 -13.19 33.20
N ASP A 265 -7.56 -13.79 32.55
CA ASP A 265 -7.75 -14.93 31.64
C ASP A 265 -8.25 -16.15 32.41
N VAL A 266 -7.68 -16.44 33.59
CA VAL A 266 -8.09 -17.54 34.47
C VAL A 266 -9.48 -17.29 35.04
N TYR A 267 -9.75 -16.07 35.49
CA TYR A 267 -11.07 -15.72 36.03
C TYR A 267 -12.17 -15.87 34.96
N CYS A 268 -11.94 -15.38 33.75
CA CYS A 268 -12.90 -15.50 32.65
C CYS A 268 -13.13 -16.97 32.24
N ASP A 269 -12.07 -17.78 32.15
CA ASP A 269 -12.20 -19.22 31.88
C ASP A 269 -13.06 -19.93 32.95
N PHE A 270 -12.82 -19.63 34.23
CA PHE A 270 -13.61 -20.15 35.33
C PHE A 270 -15.08 -19.77 35.23
N ALA A 271 -15.38 -18.50 34.96
CA ALA A 271 -16.74 -18.02 34.78
C ALA A 271 -17.43 -18.66 33.57
N GLN A 272 -16.71 -18.90 32.47
CA GLN A 272 -17.23 -19.63 31.30
C GLN A 272 -17.59 -21.08 31.66
N LYS A 273 -16.70 -21.78 32.38
CA LYS A 273 -16.95 -23.16 32.85
C LYS A 273 -18.14 -23.25 33.82
N ALA A 274 -18.44 -22.17 34.53
CA ALA A 274 -19.64 -22.07 35.38
C ALA A 274 -20.96 -21.91 34.60
N GLY A 275 -20.95 -22.00 33.26
CA GLY A 275 -22.15 -21.88 32.45
C GLY A 275 -22.55 -20.42 32.17
N ALA A 276 -21.60 -19.58 31.78
CA ALA A 276 -21.86 -18.19 31.41
C ALA A 276 -22.88 -18.08 30.25
N GLU A 277 -23.95 -17.31 30.49
CA GLU A 277 -24.97 -16.95 29.52
C GLU A 277 -24.47 -15.89 28.52
N PRO A 278 -25.17 -15.61 27.40
CA PRO A 278 -24.74 -14.61 26.44
C PRO A 278 -24.45 -13.23 27.07
N GLY A 279 -25.33 -12.79 27.99
CA GLY A 279 -25.14 -11.55 28.72
C GLY A 279 -23.94 -11.56 29.66
N ASP A 280 -23.63 -12.71 30.26
CA ASP A 280 -22.45 -12.90 31.13
C ASP A 280 -21.16 -12.83 30.31
N LEU A 281 -21.13 -13.50 29.15
CA LEU A 281 -20.01 -13.48 28.20
C LEU A 281 -19.71 -12.05 27.70
N PHE A 282 -20.73 -11.23 27.47
CA PHE A 282 -20.55 -9.80 27.16
C PHE A 282 -19.88 -9.06 28.32
N GLY A 283 -20.34 -9.27 29.56
CA GLY A 283 -19.72 -8.67 30.75
C GLY A 283 -18.26 -9.08 30.95
N LEU A 284 -17.96 -10.38 30.79
CA LEU A 284 -16.60 -10.90 30.83
C LEU A 284 -15.73 -10.34 29.69
N GLY A 285 -16.30 -10.16 28.49
CA GLY A 285 -15.61 -9.50 27.37
C GLY A 285 -15.23 -8.05 27.69
N ALA A 286 -16.15 -7.29 28.30
CA ALA A 286 -15.89 -5.93 28.76
C ALA A 286 -14.81 -5.88 29.85
N LEU A 287 -14.82 -6.83 30.79
CA LEU A 287 -13.82 -6.98 31.84
C LEU A 287 -12.43 -7.27 31.26
N ALA A 288 -12.34 -8.23 30.34
CA ALA A 288 -11.09 -8.56 29.64
C ALA A 288 -10.57 -7.36 28.82
N TRP A 289 -11.47 -6.60 28.18
CA TRP A 289 -11.09 -5.39 27.46
C TRP A 289 -10.47 -4.34 28.41
N ASP A 290 -11.13 -4.09 29.55
CA ASP A 290 -10.67 -3.12 30.55
C ASP A 290 -9.35 -3.55 31.21
N ALA A 291 -9.06 -4.85 31.23
CA ALA A 291 -7.78 -5.44 31.66
C ALA A 291 -6.70 -5.45 30.55
N SER A 292 -6.95 -4.80 29.41
CA SER A 292 -6.06 -4.78 28.23
C SER A 292 -5.78 -6.18 27.64
N ARG A 293 -6.73 -7.12 27.78
CA ARG A 293 -6.70 -8.47 27.19
C ARG A 293 -7.54 -8.53 25.91
N SER A 294 -7.21 -7.72 24.90
CA SER A 294 -8.03 -7.55 23.69
C SER A 294 -8.34 -8.85 22.93
N ALA A 295 -7.38 -9.78 22.86
CA ALA A 295 -7.57 -11.09 22.24
C ALA A 295 -8.64 -11.93 22.96
N LEU A 296 -8.59 -11.97 24.30
CA LEU A 296 -9.59 -12.66 25.11
C LEU A 296 -10.96 -11.97 25.02
N ALA A 297 -10.98 -10.64 25.15
CA ALA A 297 -12.19 -9.83 25.03
C ALA A 297 -12.95 -10.14 23.74
N GLY A 298 -12.25 -10.20 22.61
CA GLY A 298 -12.87 -10.55 21.34
C GLY A 298 -13.43 -11.94 21.26
N ARG A 299 -12.73 -12.95 21.77
CA ARG A 299 -13.29 -14.31 21.85
C ARG A 299 -14.56 -14.35 22.69
N LEU A 300 -14.60 -13.64 23.81
CA LEU A 300 -15.77 -13.57 24.69
C LEU A 300 -16.95 -12.84 24.04
N PHE A 301 -16.69 -11.73 23.35
CA PHE A 301 -17.70 -10.99 22.60
C PHE A 301 -18.27 -11.80 21.43
N GLU A 302 -17.42 -12.46 20.64
CA GLU A 302 -17.89 -13.33 19.55
C GLU A 302 -18.66 -14.56 20.10
N ALA A 303 -18.23 -15.15 21.23
CA ALA A 303 -18.99 -16.23 21.87
C ALA A 303 -20.35 -15.74 22.40
N SER A 304 -20.42 -14.52 22.93
CA SER A 304 -21.67 -13.88 23.35
C SER A 304 -22.63 -13.69 22.17
N ALA A 305 -22.15 -13.11 21.06
CA ALA A 305 -22.95 -12.88 19.85
C ALA A 305 -23.37 -14.17 19.15
N ALA A 306 -22.53 -15.21 19.17
CA ALA A 306 -22.86 -16.52 18.60
C ALA A 306 -24.00 -17.21 19.34
N LYS A 307 -24.08 -17.06 20.67
CA LYS A 307 -25.19 -17.60 21.47
C LYS A 307 -26.47 -16.75 21.39
N ASP A 308 -26.34 -15.43 21.24
CA ASP A 308 -27.47 -14.52 21.08
C ASP A 308 -27.10 -13.35 20.16
N PRO A 309 -27.56 -13.34 18.89
CA PRO A 309 -27.25 -12.27 17.94
C PRO A 309 -27.65 -10.87 18.41
N ARG A 310 -28.60 -10.76 19.34
CA ARG A 310 -29.01 -9.47 19.95
C ARG A 310 -27.91 -8.83 20.78
N GLN A 311 -26.83 -9.54 21.11
CA GLN A 311 -25.66 -8.96 21.78
C GLN A 311 -24.79 -8.13 20.83
N ARG A 312 -24.91 -8.31 19.50
CA ARG A 312 -24.06 -7.61 18.53
C ARG A 312 -24.16 -6.07 18.61
N PRO A 313 -25.36 -5.45 18.63
CA PRO A 313 -25.47 -3.99 18.82
C PRO A 313 -24.87 -3.50 20.15
N ARG A 314 -24.93 -4.31 21.22
CA ARG A 314 -24.31 -3.97 22.51
C ARG A 314 -22.79 -3.98 22.43
N ILE A 315 -22.21 -4.98 21.75
CA ILE A 315 -20.77 -5.07 21.49
C ILE A 315 -20.31 -3.88 20.64
N ASP A 316 -21.04 -3.54 19.58
CA ASP A 316 -20.71 -2.41 18.73
C ASP A 316 -20.76 -1.08 19.48
N ALA A 317 -21.81 -0.86 20.29
CA ALA A 317 -21.91 0.32 21.15
C ALA A 317 -20.78 0.40 22.19
N PHE A 318 -20.43 -0.74 22.81
CA PHE A 318 -19.30 -0.83 23.73
C PHE A 318 -17.99 -0.45 23.04
N LEU A 319 -17.69 -1.03 21.88
CA LEU A 319 -16.46 -0.79 21.12
C LEU A 319 -16.38 0.65 20.60
N ALA A 320 -17.48 1.19 20.06
CA ALA A 320 -17.58 2.57 19.61
C ALA A 320 -17.26 3.55 20.75
N ARG A 321 -17.92 3.37 21.90
CA ARG A 321 -17.68 4.18 23.09
C ARG A 321 -16.23 4.04 23.59
N ARG A 322 -15.69 2.81 23.60
CA ARG A 322 -14.30 2.55 24.01
C ARG A 322 -13.25 3.00 22.98
N ARG A 323 -13.65 3.33 21.75
CA ARG A 323 -12.77 3.92 20.72
C ARG A 323 -12.96 5.42 20.56
N GLY A 324 -14.00 6.00 21.17
CA GLY A 324 -14.36 7.40 20.98
C GLY A 324 -14.84 7.69 19.56
N THR A 325 -15.42 6.71 18.89
CA THR A 325 -15.97 6.82 17.52
C THR A 325 -17.47 6.56 17.55
N SER A 326 -18.19 6.97 16.50
CA SER A 326 -19.53 6.43 16.25
C SER A 326 -19.45 4.95 15.85
N ILE A 327 -20.56 4.23 15.95
CA ILE A 327 -20.66 2.88 15.39
C ILE A 327 -20.51 3.02 13.87
N PRO A 328 -19.48 2.39 13.26
CA PRO A 328 -19.27 2.47 11.82
C PRO A 328 -20.41 1.78 11.07
N ALA A 329 -20.60 2.15 9.79
CA ALA A 329 -21.53 1.42 8.92
C ALA A 329 -21.12 -0.07 8.85
N GLY A 330 -22.05 -0.97 9.20
CA GLY A 330 -21.77 -2.42 9.30
C GLY A 330 -21.15 -2.89 10.62
N GLY A 331 -20.94 -2.00 11.60
CA GLY A 331 -20.41 -2.34 12.92
C GLY A 331 -18.94 -2.74 12.93
N TYR A 332 -18.49 -3.33 14.04
CA TYR A 332 -17.15 -3.90 14.15
C TYR A 332 -17.17 -5.38 13.83
N VAL A 333 -16.05 -5.88 13.32
CA VAL A 333 -15.84 -7.29 12.99
C VAL A 333 -14.57 -7.79 13.65
N TRP A 334 -14.60 -9.01 14.18
CA TRP A 334 -13.44 -9.68 14.74
C TRP A 334 -12.54 -10.21 13.62
N PHE A 335 -11.31 -9.73 13.53
CA PHE A 335 -10.36 -10.11 12.50
C PHE A 335 -8.94 -10.16 13.08
N ARG A 336 -8.25 -11.30 12.89
CA ARG A 336 -6.86 -11.50 13.36
C ARG A 336 -6.61 -11.04 14.81
N ASN A 337 -7.44 -11.51 15.73
CA ASN A 337 -7.35 -11.22 17.17
C ASN A 337 -7.59 -9.74 17.59
N GLN A 338 -8.27 -8.96 16.75
CA GLN A 338 -8.70 -7.60 17.09
C GLN A 338 -10.05 -7.27 16.44
N TYR A 339 -10.80 -6.36 17.06
CA TYR A 339 -11.94 -5.75 16.39
C TYR A 339 -11.45 -4.69 15.41
N VAL A 340 -12.01 -4.68 14.21
CA VAL A 340 -11.74 -3.67 13.18
C VAL A 340 -13.07 -3.26 12.55
N THR A 341 -13.12 -2.12 11.87
CA THR A 341 -14.29 -1.80 11.04
C THR A 341 -14.31 -2.69 9.79
N VAL A 342 -15.47 -2.77 9.11
CA VAL A 342 -15.59 -3.52 7.84
C VAL A 342 -14.61 -3.01 6.78
N GLU A 343 -14.39 -1.70 6.69
CA GLU A 343 -13.42 -1.08 5.80
C GLU A 343 -11.97 -1.44 6.16
N GLU A 344 -11.65 -1.39 7.45
CA GLU A 344 -10.32 -1.76 7.95
C GLU A 344 -10.02 -3.25 7.66
N LYS A 345 -11.02 -4.14 7.80
CA LYS A 345 -10.90 -5.55 7.42
C LYS A 345 -10.53 -5.71 5.94
N GLY A 346 -11.24 -5.06 5.04
CA GLY A 346 -10.96 -5.15 3.60
C GLY A 346 -9.56 -4.66 3.22
N SER A 347 -9.03 -3.68 3.96
CA SER A 347 -7.65 -3.20 3.77
C SER A 347 -6.62 -4.20 4.30
N LEU A 348 -6.85 -4.78 5.49
CA LEU A 348 -5.98 -5.79 6.08
C LEU A 348 -5.96 -7.10 5.27
N GLU A 349 -7.08 -7.48 4.65
CA GLU A 349 -7.17 -8.64 3.74
C GLU A 349 -6.32 -8.44 2.48
N LYS A 350 -6.18 -7.19 1.98
CA LYS A 350 -5.27 -6.83 0.88
C LYS A 350 -3.80 -6.76 1.30
N GLY A 351 -3.47 -7.09 2.56
CA GLY A 351 -2.11 -7.00 3.10
C GLY A 351 -1.66 -5.55 3.34
N LEU A 352 -2.58 -4.60 3.39
CA LEU A 352 -2.28 -3.21 3.73
C LEU A 352 -2.15 -3.05 5.24
N VAL A 353 -1.36 -2.07 5.65
CA VAL A 353 -1.12 -1.68 7.03
C VAL A 353 -1.34 -0.18 7.16
N ARG A 354 -1.83 0.28 8.33
CA ARG A 354 -1.95 1.71 8.60
C ARG A 354 -0.57 2.33 8.87
N TRP A 355 -0.29 3.44 8.22
CA TRP A 355 0.86 4.31 8.45
C TRP A 355 0.38 5.77 8.41
N GLU A 356 0.54 6.50 9.53
CA GLU A 356 0.14 7.90 9.68
C GLU A 356 -1.30 8.17 9.18
N GLY A 357 -2.23 7.30 9.57
CA GLY A 357 -3.65 7.40 9.18
C GLY A 357 -4.00 6.89 7.76
N THR A 358 -3.02 6.54 6.93
CA THR A 358 -3.24 6.05 5.56
C THR A 358 -2.98 4.54 5.44
N TRP A 359 -3.64 3.87 4.49
CA TRP A 359 -3.39 2.46 4.20
C TRP A 359 -2.32 2.31 3.13
N VAL A 360 -1.23 1.62 3.47
CA VAL A 360 -0.08 1.39 2.58
C VAL A 360 0.29 -0.08 2.57
N THR A 361 1.04 -0.55 1.56
CA THR A 361 1.58 -1.91 1.60
C THR A 361 2.62 -2.04 2.71
N ALA A 362 2.85 -3.26 3.22
CA ALA A 362 3.90 -3.47 4.24
C ALA A 362 5.30 -3.02 3.74
N LYS A 363 5.59 -3.24 2.45
CA LYS A 363 6.83 -2.78 1.81
C LYS A 363 6.91 -1.25 1.77
N ASP A 364 5.82 -0.59 1.43
CA ASP A 364 5.77 0.88 1.38
C ASP A 364 5.89 1.48 2.77
N ARG A 365 5.24 0.89 3.79
CA ARG A 365 5.43 1.28 5.20
C ARG A 365 6.90 1.26 5.58
N ASP A 366 7.63 0.20 5.22
CA ASP A 366 9.05 0.08 5.58
C ASP A 366 9.93 1.12 4.87
N GLN A 367 9.54 1.60 3.67
CA GLN A 367 10.21 2.71 3.00
C GLN A 367 9.85 4.06 3.63
N LEU A 368 8.57 4.29 3.94
CA LEU A 368 8.11 5.49 4.63
C LEU A 368 8.75 5.62 6.02
N ALA A 369 8.89 4.51 6.75
CA ALA A 369 9.58 4.46 8.04
C ALA A 369 11.06 4.82 7.94
N LYS A 370 11.69 4.64 6.77
CA LYS A 370 13.06 5.09 6.47
C LYS A 370 13.13 6.55 6.05
N GLY A 371 12.01 7.27 6.03
CA GLY A 371 11.94 8.67 5.58
C GLY A 371 11.99 8.85 4.07
N ARG A 372 11.75 7.78 3.30
CA ARG A 372 11.70 7.85 1.83
C ARG A 372 10.32 8.27 1.36
N LYS A 373 10.27 8.92 0.20
CA LYS A 373 9.04 9.30 -0.49
C LYS A 373 8.94 8.53 -1.80
N LYS A 374 7.72 8.18 -2.18
CA LYS A 374 7.43 7.54 -3.47
C LYS A 374 7.18 8.63 -4.51
N VAL A 375 7.94 8.65 -5.60
CA VAL A 375 7.77 9.55 -6.75
C VAL A 375 7.64 8.70 -8.00
N GLY A 376 6.42 8.63 -8.57
CA GLY A 376 6.08 7.61 -9.57
C GLY A 376 6.22 6.20 -8.98
N ASP A 377 6.99 5.35 -9.65
CA ASP A 377 7.26 3.97 -9.21
C ASP A 377 8.53 3.84 -8.35
N ALA A 378 9.28 4.93 -8.16
CA ALA A 378 10.55 4.92 -7.45
C ALA A 378 10.41 5.41 -5.99
N TRP A 379 11.17 4.79 -5.10
CA TRP A 379 11.38 5.27 -3.74
C TRP A 379 12.68 6.06 -3.68
N VAL A 380 12.58 7.34 -3.28
CA VAL A 380 13.71 8.25 -3.17
C VAL A 380 13.81 8.85 -1.78
N GLU A 381 15.01 9.28 -1.41
CA GLU A 381 15.21 10.03 -0.17
C GLU A 381 14.36 11.30 -0.18
N ALA A 382 13.81 11.70 0.97
CA ALA A 382 12.88 12.84 1.02
C ALA A 382 13.45 14.14 0.44
N ALA A 383 14.77 14.35 0.54
CA ALA A 383 15.47 15.51 -0.02
C ALA A 383 15.55 15.49 -1.55
N ASP A 384 15.55 14.29 -2.15
CA ASP A 384 15.65 14.08 -3.59
C ASP A 384 14.25 14.05 -4.27
N ALA A 385 13.19 13.85 -3.48
CA ALA A 385 11.82 13.70 -3.98
C ALA A 385 11.34 14.92 -4.79
N ASP A 386 11.64 16.13 -4.33
CA ASP A 386 11.21 17.36 -4.98
C ASP A 386 11.94 17.58 -6.32
N LEU A 387 13.21 17.19 -6.42
CA LEU A 387 13.98 17.22 -7.68
C LEU A 387 13.42 16.20 -8.68
N MET A 388 13.17 14.98 -8.22
CA MET A 388 12.62 13.93 -9.09
C MET A 388 11.21 14.28 -9.58
N ALA A 389 10.37 14.87 -8.73
CA ALA A 389 9.03 15.35 -9.08
C ALA A 389 9.07 16.47 -10.14
N ARG A 390 10.14 17.26 -10.16
CA ARG A 390 10.41 18.28 -11.20
C ARG A 390 11.05 17.72 -12.47
N GLY A 391 11.20 16.40 -12.58
CA GLY A 391 11.76 15.73 -13.75
C GLY A 391 13.28 15.57 -13.75
N PHE A 392 14.00 16.03 -12.73
CA PHE A 392 15.45 15.81 -12.66
C PHE A 392 15.76 14.31 -12.58
N ARG A 393 16.93 13.93 -13.09
CA ARG A 393 17.45 12.56 -13.04
C ARG A 393 18.88 12.55 -12.53
N LYS A 394 19.23 11.53 -11.76
CA LYS A 394 20.58 11.36 -11.23
C LYS A 394 21.42 10.54 -12.21
N VAL A 395 22.40 11.17 -12.85
CA VAL A 395 23.32 10.53 -13.80
C VAL A 395 24.73 10.67 -13.26
N GLY A 396 25.42 9.56 -13.02
CA GLY A 396 26.75 9.58 -12.40
C GLY A 396 26.78 10.22 -11.01
N GLY A 397 25.67 10.15 -10.25
CA GLY A 397 25.55 10.76 -8.92
C GLY A 397 25.16 12.24 -8.92
N VAL A 398 25.10 12.91 -10.07
CA VAL A 398 24.74 14.32 -10.21
C VAL A 398 23.29 14.45 -10.70
N TRP A 399 22.52 15.35 -10.10
CA TRP A 399 21.18 15.70 -10.57
C TRP A 399 21.27 16.58 -11.81
N ILE A 400 20.72 16.09 -12.91
CA ILE A 400 20.67 16.76 -14.21
C ILE A 400 19.22 17.15 -14.49
N SER A 401 19.01 18.38 -14.98
CA SER A 401 17.70 18.88 -15.40
C SER A 401 17.17 18.08 -16.61
N PRO A 402 15.85 18.05 -16.85
CA PRO A 402 15.30 17.45 -18.07
C PRO A 402 15.96 17.98 -19.35
N GLU A 403 16.22 19.29 -19.41
CA GLU A 403 16.79 19.98 -20.57
C GLU A 403 18.26 19.59 -20.78
N ASP A 404 19.08 19.61 -19.73
CA ASP A 404 20.49 19.21 -19.80
C ASP A 404 20.63 17.72 -20.13
N LEU A 405 19.73 16.90 -19.61
CA LEU A 405 19.70 15.47 -19.92
C LEU A 405 19.33 15.26 -21.38
N ALA A 406 18.30 15.93 -21.89
CA ALA A 406 17.92 15.86 -23.30
C ALA A 406 19.05 16.34 -24.22
N ALA A 407 19.74 17.43 -23.87
CA ALA A 407 20.90 17.93 -24.60
C ALA A 407 22.03 16.89 -24.61
N LYS A 408 22.37 16.32 -23.44
CA LYS A 408 23.39 15.26 -23.34
C LYS A 408 23.03 14.03 -24.18
N ARG A 409 21.77 13.58 -24.11
CA ARG A 409 21.27 12.39 -24.82
C ARG A 409 21.03 12.62 -26.32
N SER A 410 21.08 13.88 -26.80
CA SER A 410 21.02 14.20 -28.23
C SER A 410 22.29 13.79 -28.98
N VAL A 411 23.40 13.57 -28.27
CA VAL A 411 24.65 13.05 -28.85
C VAL A 411 24.56 11.52 -28.95
N TRP A 412 24.76 10.96 -30.14
CA TRP A 412 24.61 9.51 -30.39
C TRP A 412 25.40 8.61 -29.43
N ALA A 413 26.61 9.00 -29.04
CA ALA A 413 27.44 8.26 -28.07
C ALA A 413 26.78 8.11 -26.69
N GLU A 414 25.94 9.07 -26.33
CA GLU A 414 25.20 9.13 -25.08
C GLU A 414 23.70 8.90 -25.34
N ALA A 415 23.28 8.35 -26.48
CA ALA A 415 21.88 8.15 -26.84
C ALA A 415 21.06 7.39 -25.76
N TRP A 416 19.75 7.56 -25.81
CA TRP A 416 18.82 6.74 -25.04
C TRP A 416 18.95 5.27 -25.45
N THR A 417 18.77 4.37 -24.50
CA THR A 417 18.68 2.92 -24.74
C THR A 417 17.46 2.38 -24.02
N GLU A 418 16.62 1.65 -24.75
CA GLU A 418 15.44 0.98 -24.24
C GLU A 418 15.55 -0.52 -24.58
N GLU A 419 15.26 -1.36 -23.60
CA GLU A 419 15.36 -2.82 -23.71
C GLU A 419 13.98 -3.44 -23.53
N THR A 420 13.52 -4.18 -24.54
CA THR A 420 12.24 -4.88 -24.49
C THR A 420 12.46 -6.40 -24.43
N ALA A 421 11.42 -7.21 -24.67
CA ALA A 421 11.61 -8.66 -24.73
C ALA A 421 12.43 -9.07 -25.96
N HIS A 422 12.15 -8.46 -27.11
CA HIS A 422 12.69 -8.86 -28.41
C HIS A 422 13.62 -7.81 -29.05
N PHE A 423 13.67 -6.59 -28.52
CA PHE A 423 14.44 -5.49 -29.11
C PHE A 423 15.40 -4.82 -28.13
N THR A 424 16.54 -4.37 -28.67
CA THR A 424 17.41 -3.34 -28.11
C THR A 424 17.25 -2.09 -28.97
N ILE A 425 16.77 -1.00 -28.38
CA ILE A 425 16.49 0.25 -29.10
C ILE A 425 17.49 1.28 -28.66
N ARG A 426 18.14 1.94 -29.61
CA ARG A 426 19.05 3.07 -29.35
C ARG A 426 18.64 4.28 -30.18
N THR A 427 18.46 5.42 -29.53
CA THR A 427 17.98 6.64 -30.19
C THR A 427 18.44 7.92 -29.50
N ASN A 428 18.78 8.93 -30.28
CA ASN A 428 19.04 10.29 -29.79
C ASN A 428 17.86 11.26 -30.03
N GLU A 429 16.66 10.73 -30.31
CA GLU A 429 15.43 11.51 -30.49
C GLU A 429 14.90 12.04 -29.15
N SER A 430 14.32 11.15 -28.32
CA SER A 430 13.86 11.46 -26.96
C SER A 430 13.62 10.18 -26.15
N GLU A 431 13.53 10.29 -24.82
CA GLU A 431 13.19 9.17 -23.96
C GLU A 431 11.77 8.63 -24.25
N SER A 432 10.80 9.52 -24.49
CA SER A 432 9.44 9.14 -24.85
C SER A 432 9.39 8.39 -26.17
N PHE A 433 10.13 8.87 -27.19
CA PHE A 433 10.22 8.16 -28.47
C PHE A 433 10.81 6.75 -28.32
N ALA A 434 11.87 6.59 -27.50
CA ALA A 434 12.46 5.27 -27.24
C ALA A 434 11.44 4.28 -26.66
N LYS A 435 10.64 4.74 -25.68
CA LYS A 435 9.60 3.93 -25.03
C LYS A 435 8.44 3.63 -25.98
N ASP A 436 7.96 4.63 -26.71
CA ASP A 436 6.88 4.47 -27.68
C ASP A 436 7.29 3.49 -28.78
N LEU A 437 8.52 3.61 -29.31
CA LEU A 437 9.07 2.66 -30.27
C LEU A 437 9.19 1.26 -29.66
N GLY A 438 9.58 1.13 -28.39
CA GLY A 438 9.64 -0.16 -27.69
C GLY A 438 8.28 -0.86 -27.62
N VAL A 439 7.26 -0.15 -27.16
CA VAL A 439 5.89 -0.71 -27.08
C VAL A 439 5.36 -1.04 -28.48
N LEU A 440 5.57 -0.15 -29.45
CA LEU A 440 5.10 -0.33 -30.82
C LEU A 440 5.82 -1.50 -31.52
N ALA A 441 7.14 -1.65 -31.36
CA ALA A 441 7.93 -2.75 -31.93
C ALA A 441 7.51 -4.11 -31.35
N GLU A 442 7.23 -4.18 -30.05
CA GLU A 442 6.68 -5.40 -29.42
C GLU A 442 5.28 -5.73 -29.94
N THR A 443 4.46 -4.71 -30.18
CA THR A 443 3.12 -4.91 -30.77
C THR A 443 3.25 -5.41 -32.21
N ALA A 444 4.18 -4.84 -32.99
CA ALA A 444 4.51 -5.26 -34.34
C ALA A 444 5.01 -6.71 -34.39
N TRP A 445 5.86 -7.10 -33.43
CA TRP A 445 6.35 -8.48 -33.29
C TRP A 445 5.20 -9.48 -33.18
N LEU A 446 4.23 -9.22 -32.31
CA LEU A 446 3.07 -10.11 -32.13
C LEU A 446 2.27 -10.26 -33.44
N ARG A 447 2.10 -9.17 -34.19
CA ARG A 447 1.39 -9.17 -35.46
C ARG A 447 2.16 -9.92 -36.56
N LEU A 448 3.46 -9.73 -36.63
CA LEU A 448 4.32 -10.45 -37.58
C LEU A 448 4.35 -11.95 -37.27
N ARG A 449 4.45 -12.31 -35.98
CA ARG A 449 4.37 -13.70 -35.54
C ARG A 449 3.05 -14.36 -35.94
N GLU A 450 1.92 -13.69 -35.75
CA GLU A 450 0.63 -14.18 -36.22
C GLU A 450 0.63 -14.36 -37.75
N THR A 451 1.16 -13.37 -38.47
CA THR A 451 1.24 -13.38 -39.94
C THR A 451 2.05 -14.58 -40.46
N HIS A 452 3.13 -14.95 -39.78
CA HIS A 452 3.98 -16.10 -40.10
C HIS A 452 3.62 -17.38 -39.31
N GLY A 453 2.35 -17.52 -38.89
CA GLY A 453 1.85 -18.78 -38.34
C GLY A 453 2.49 -19.20 -37.01
N GLY A 454 2.95 -18.23 -36.21
CA GLY A 454 3.61 -18.48 -34.94
C GLY A 454 5.12 -18.65 -35.02
N ALA A 455 5.72 -18.55 -36.21
CA ALA A 455 7.17 -18.65 -36.36
C ALA A 455 7.89 -17.52 -35.60
N GLU A 456 9.05 -17.81 -35.04
CA GLU A 456 9.88 -16.85 -34.30
C GLU A 456 11.21 -16.62 -35.04
N PRO A 457 11.76 -15.40 -35.03
CA PRO A 457 13.09 -15.09 -35.55
C PRO A 457 14.18 -16.03 -35.05
N LYS A 458 14.98 -16.58 -35.97
CA LYS A 458 16.15 -17.40 -35.66
C LYS A 458 17.32 -16.51 -35.25
N LEU A 459 17.43 -16.24 -33.96
CA LEU A 459 18.52 -15.47 -33.36
C LEU A 459 19.42 -16.37 -32.51
N PRO A 460 20.72 -16.06 -32.38
CA PRO A 460 21.57 -16.67 -31.36
C PRO A 460 20.97 -16.50 -29.96
N LYS A 461 21.23 -17.47 -29.08
CA LYS A 461 20.60 -17.49 -27.75
C LYS A 461 20.95 -16.23 -26.95
N GLY A 462 19.92 -15.48 -26.57
CA GLY A 462 20.05 -14.26 -25.77
C GLY A 462 20.26 -12.98 -26.59
N GLU A 463 20.38 -13.08 -27.91
CA GLU A 463 20.40 -11.91 -28.78
C GLU A 463 19.00 -11.37 -29.05
N LYS A 464 18.92 -10.06 -29.33
CA LYS A 464 17.72 -9.31 -29.69
C LYS A 464 17.92 -8.63 -31.04
N LEU A 465 16.82 -8.23 -31.67
CA LEU A 465 16.88 -7.32 -32.80
C LEU A 465 17.27 -5.92 -32.32
N THR A 466 18.09 -5.21 -33.08
CA THR A 466 18.58 -3.88 -32.71
C THR A 466 17.95 -2.81 -33.59
N LEU A 467 17.36 -1.77 -33.00
CA LEU A 467 16.80 -0.63 -33.74
C LEU A 467 17.62 0.63 -33.43
N PHE A 468 18.31 1.16 -34.44
CA PHE A 468 19.01 2.45 -34.37
C PHE A 468 18.16 3.54 -35.03
N ALA A 469 17.59 4.41 -34.19
CA ALA A 469 16.74 5.50 -34.63
C ALA A 469 17.42 6.85 -34.40
N PHE A 470 18.01 7.40 -35.46
CA PHE A 470 18.76 8.64 -35.44
C PHE A 470 17.86 9.87 -35.56
N ARG A 471 18.10 10.88 -34.72
CA ARG A 471 17.41 12.17 -34.80
C ARG A 471 17.80 12.96 -36.05
N ALA A 472 19.09 12.96 -36.38
CA ALA A 472 19.67 13.78 -37.44
C ALA A 472 20.25 12.92 -38.56
N TYR A 473 20.23 13.45 -39.79
CA TYR A 473 20.78 12.78 -40.97
C TYR A 473 22.28 12.52 -40.83
N GLU A 474 23.02 13.41 -40.19
CA GLU A 474 24.48 13.32 -40.06
C GLU A 474 24.92 12.07 -39.28
N ASP A 475 24.19 11.71 -38.22
CA ASP A 475 24.47 10.48 -37.46
C ASP A 475 24.13 9.23 -38.28
N TYR A 476 23.00 9.24 -38.98
CA TYR A 476 22.61 8.17 -39.88
C TYR A 476 23.59 7.99 -41.05
N ARG A 477 23.99 9.08 -41.71
CA ARG A 477 24.99 9.08 -42.78
C ARG A 477 26.32 8.48 -42.31
N ARG A 478 26.79 8.90 -41.13
CA ARG A 478 28.01 8.35 -40.51
C ARG A 478 27.86 6.85 -40.27
N HIS A 479 26.72 6.42 -39.71
CA HIS A 479 26.44 5.00 -39.53
C HIS A 479 26.46 4.23 -40.86
N CYS A 480 25.83 4.75 -41.92
CA CYS A 480 25.85 4.12 -43.24
C CYS A 480 27.28 3.94 -43.77
N ILE A 481 28.13 4.97 -43.66
CA ILE A 481 29.54 4.88 -44.11
C ILE A 481 30.32 3.85 -43.27
N GLU A 482 30.16 3.88 -41.94
CA GLU A 482 30.83 2.93 -41.05
C GLU A 482 30.42 1.47 -41.32
N GLN A 483 29.17 1.25 -41.73
CA GLN A 483 28.62 -0.07 -42.06
C GLN A 483 28.77 -0.45 -43.56
N LYS A 484 29.42 0.38 -44.39
CA LYS A 484 29.52 0.19 -45.85
C LYS A 484 28.15 0.00 -46.51
N ALA A 485 27.22 0.88 -46.18
CA ALA A 485 25.82 0.89 -46.59
C ALA A 485 25.44 2.21 -47.29
N GLU A 486 26.36 2.76 -48.09
CA GLU A 486 26.21 4.07 -48.73
C GLU A 486 25.04 4.14 -49.73
N ASP A 487 24.64 3.01 -50.31
CA ASP A 487 23.48 2.93 -51.22
C ASP A 487 22.15 3.26 -50.52
N PHE A 488 22.12 3.25 -49.18
CA PHE A 488 20.94 3.56 -48.36
C PHE A 488 20.90 5.03 -47.90
N LEU A 489 21.84 5.89 -48.33
CA LEU A 489 21.88 7.29 -47.90
C LEU A 489 20.61 8.08 -48.28
N ALA A 490 19.95 7.74 -49.38
CA ALA A 490 18.69 8.37 -49.80
C ALA A 490 17.47 7.87 -49.01
N ALA A 491 17.56 6.68 -48.41
CA ALA A 491 16.48 6.04 -47.69
C ALA A 491 16.24 6.70 -46.32
N ALA A 492 15.00 6.58 -45.82
CA ALA A 492 14.66 7.01 -44.46
C ALA A 492 15.11 5.99 -43.41
N GLY A 493 15.23 4.72 -43.81
CA GLY A 493 15.81 3.65 -43.03
C GLY A 493 16.10 2.43 -43.91
N PHE A 494 16.70 1.42 -43.29
CA PHE A 494 16.96 0.13 -43.92
C PHE A 494 17.13 -0.97 -42.87
N ALA A 495 16.83 -2.20 -43.29
CA ALA A 495 17.25 -3.43 -42.65
C ALA A 495 18.18 -4.21 -43.59
N ARG A 496 19.17 -4.92 -43.03
CA ARG A 496 20.03 -5.82 -43.82
C ARG A 496 19.82 -7.26 -43.40
N SER A 497 19.79 -8.16 -44.38
CA SER A 497 19.66 -9.60 -44.12
C SER A 497 20.88 -10.21 -43.43
N ASP A 498 22.05 -9.58 -43.55
CA ASP A 498 23.30 -10.01 -42.92
C ASP A 498 23.55 -9.44 -41.51
N SER A 499 22.63 -8.62 -40.97
CA SER A 499 22.78 -7.99 -39.66
C SER A 499 21.51 -8.07 -38.81
N ASN A 500 21.64 -8.09 -37.48
CA ASN A 500 20.49 -8.00 -36.56
C ASN A 500 20.06 -6.55 -36.29
N THR A 501 20.43 -5.61 -37.16
CA THR A 501 20.25 -4.17 -36.95
C THR A 501 19.40 -3.53 -38.04
N VAL A 502 18.46 -2.71 -37.60
CA VAL A 502 17.76 -1.69 -38.38
C VAL A 502 18.40 -0.34 -38.09
N ALA A 503 18.55 0.48 -39.12
CA ALA A 503 18.94 1.87 -38.98
C ALA A 503 17.94 2.77 -39.71
N GLY A 504 17.50 3.86 -39.07
CA GLY A 504 16.65 4.86 -39.71
C GLY A 504 16.81 6.23 -39.06
N TRP A 505 16.35 7.28 -39.74
CA TRP A 505 16.42 8.64 -39.22
C TRP A 505 15.14 9.44 -39.41
N ASN A 506 14.95 10.47 -38.58
CA ASN A 506 13.74 11.30 -38.60
C ASN A 506 13.73 12.27 -39.80
N LYS A 507 13.52 11.73 -41.00
CA LYS A 507 13.62 12.44 -42.29
C LYS A 507 12.69 13.65 -42.41
N THR A 508 11.53 13.59 -41.77
CA THR A 508 10.49 14.62 -41.91
C THR A 508 10.35 15.51 -40.68
N GLY A 509 11.08 15.22 -39.59
CA GLY A 509 10.88 15.85 -38.29
C GLY A 509 9.56 15.45 -37.61
N ASN A 510 8.82 14.49 -38.16
CA ASN A 510 7.54 14.04 -37.62
C ASN A 510 7.72 12.69 -36.88
N THR A 511 7.52 12.72 -35.56
CA THR A 511 7.67 11.56 -34.68
C THR A 511 6.83 10.36 -35.11
N GLN A 512 5.58 10.56 -35.53
CA GLN A 512 4.69 9.48 -35.93
C GLN A 512 5.16 8.81 -37.22
N GLN A 513 5.54 9.59 -38.23
CA GLN A 513 6.11 9.06 -39.46
C GLN A 513 7.43 8.33 -39.19
N PHE A 514 8.24 8.84 -38.26
CA PHE A 514 9.47 8.17 -37.90
C PHE A 514 9.24 6.83 -37.19
N LEU A 515 8.26 6.75 -36.29
CA LEU A 515 7.80 5.47 -35.72
C LEU A 515 7.36 4.49 -36.81
N GLN A 516 6.59 4.96 -37.81
CA GLN A 516 6.17 4.14 -38.97
C GLN A 516 7.38 3.60 -39.74
N THR A 517 8.36 4.44 -40.05
CA THR A 517 9.60 4.01 -40.71
C THR A 517 10.31 2.94 -39.87
N MET A 518 10.48 3.15 -38.56
CA MET A 518 11.22 2.20 -37.72
C MET A 518 10.54 0.83 -37.64
N VAL A 519 9.20 0.77 -37.54
CA VAL A 519 8.50 -0.54 -37.56
C VAL A 519 8.42 -1.18 -38.93
N HIS A 520 8.38 -0.37 -39.99
CA HIS A 520 8.51 -0.86 -41.36
C HIS A 520 9.85 -1.62 -41.52
N GLU A 521 10.95 -0.99 -41.13
CA GLU A 521 12.26 -1.64 -41.21
C GLU A 521 12.39 -2.85 -40.26
N ALA A 522 11.78 -2.77 -39.06
CA ALA A 522 11.74 -3.91 -38.15
C ALA A 522 11.01 -5.12 -38.75
N ALA A 523 10.02 -4.91 -39.62
CA ALA A 523 9.33 -5.99 -40.33
C ALA A 523 10.25 -6.72 -41.31
N HIS A 524 11.06 -5.97 -42.08
CA HIS A 524 12.08 -6.56 -42.96
C HIS A 524 13.06 -7.41 -42.16
N LEU A 525 13.56 -6.88 -41.04
CA LEU A 525 14.51 -7.60 -40.20
C LEU A 525 13.90 -8.86 -39.57
N TYR A 526 12.67 -8.78 -39.08
CA TYR A 526 11.92 -9.93 -38.58
C TYR A 526 11.81 -11.02 -39.66
N TYR A 527 11.43 -10.63 -40.88
CA TYR A 527 11.30 -11.53 -42.01
C TYR A 527 12.63 -12.25 -42.34
N PHE A 528 13.74 -11.51 -42.42
CA PHE A 528 15.07 -12.08 -42.68
C PHE A 528 15.52 -13.11 -41.64
N ARG A 529 14.90 -13.13 -40.46
CA ARG A 529 15.21 -14.07 -39.38
C ARG A 529 14.23 -15.22 -39.26
N VAL A 530 12.97 -15.03 -39.63
CA VAL A 530 11.99 -16.12 -39.71
C VAL A 530 12.26 -16.99 -40.94
N ALA A 531 12.49 -16.35 -42.09
CA ALA A 531 12.68 -17.00 -43.38
C ALA A 531 14.04 -16.65 -44.00
N PRO A 532 15.18 -17.07 -43.41
CA PRO A 532 16.51 -16.72 -43.91
C PRO A 532 16.84 -17.31 -45.28
N ALA A 533 16.14 -18.37 -45.70
CA ALA A 533 16.23 -18.91 -47.05
C ALA A 533 15.37 -18.12 -48.05
N GLY A 534 14.41 -17.34 -47.56
CA GLY A 534 13.53 -16.51 -48.35
C GLY A 534 14.29 -15.38 -49.03
N ARG A 535 13.99 -15.17 -50.30
CA ARG A 535 14.45 -14.01 -51.08
C ARG A 535 13.21 -13.35 -51.67
N PRO A 536 12.42 -12.65 -50.83
CA PRO A 536 11.16 -12.07 -51.26
C PRO A 536 11.44 -11.02 -52.33
N ALA A 537 10.59 -10.99 -53.36
CA ALA A 537 10.59 -9.89 -54.31
C ALA A 537 10.26 -8.58 -53.59
N SER A 538 10.78 -7.45 -54.09
CA SER A 538 10.62 -6.14 -53.44
C SER A 538 9.16 -5.83 -53.13
N TRP A 539 8.25 -6.10 -54.06
CA TRP A 539 6.83 -5.80 -53.86
C TRP A 539 6.24 -6.51 -52.64
N TYR A 540 6.66 -7.75 -52.40
CA TYR A 540 6.16 -8.54 -51.28
C TYR A 540 6.78 -8.08 -49.97
N SER A 541 8.10 -7.89 -49.94
CA SER A 541 8.80 -7.40 -48.75
C SER A 541 8.26 -6.05 -48.31
N GLU A 542 8.16 -5.10 -49.24
CA GLU A 542 7.68 -3.74 -48.95
C GLU A 542 6.18 -3.71 -48.63
N GLY A 543 5.38 -4.53 -49.31
CA GLY A 543 3.95 -4.65 -49.03
C GLY A 543 3.67 -5.21 -47.65
N LEU A 544 4.45 -6.21 -47.22
CA LEU A 544 4.37 -6.81 -45.88
C LEU A 544 4.80 -5.80 -44.80
N ALA A 545 5.95 -5.15 -44.97
CA ALA A 545 6.44 -4.14 -44.05
C ALA A 545 5.46 -2.97 -43.90
N SER A 546 4.89 -2.51 -45.02
CA SER A 546 3.92 -1.41 -45.05
C SER A 546 2.60 -1.75 -44.34
N GLN A 547 2.26 -3.03 -44.10
CA GLN A 547 1.07 -3.38 -43.29
C GLN A 547 1.18 -2.85 -41.86
N LEU A 548 2.40 -2.64 -41.35
CA LEU A 548 2.65 -2.12 -40.01
C LEU A 548 2.64 -0.58 -39.95
N GLU A 549 2.58 0.12 -41.06
CA GLU A 549 2.52 1.59 -41.05
C GLU A 549 1.15 2.11 -40.55
N GLY A 550 0.10 1.28 -40.65
CA GLY A 550 -1.28 1.60 -40.24
C GLY A 550 -1.58 1.41 -38.75
N PHE A 551 -0.63 1.70 -37.86
CA PHE A 551 -0.89 1.61 -36.41
C PHE A 551 -1.67 2.82 -35.89
N ARG A 552 -2.45 2.62 -34.83
CA ARG A 552 -3.16 3.67 -34.10
C ARG A 552 -2.96 3.52 -32.59
N TRP A 553 -2.83 4.63 -31.88
CA TRP A 553 -2.87 4.69 -30.42
C TRP A 553 -4.30 4.94 -29.94
N ASP A 554 -4.87 4.05 -29.14
CA ASP A 554 -6.24 4.19 -28.61
C ASP A 554 -6.33 4.86 -27.23
N GLY A 555 -5.23 5.46 -26.75
CA GLY A 555 -5.10 5.99 -25.39
C GLY A 555 -4.52 4.98 -24.39
N LYS A 556 -4.46 3.69 -24.77
CA LYS A 556 -3.99 2.60 -23.90
C LYS A 556 -2.94 1.71 -24.57
N ALA A 557 -3.11 1.40 -25.85
CA ALA A 557 -2.21 0.51 -26.59
C ALA A 557 -2.15 0.89 -28.07
N TYR A 558 -1.05 0.48 -28.73
CA TYR A 558 -0.98 0.48 -30.18
C TYR A 558 -1.79 -0.68 -30.76
N ARG A 559 -2.48 -0.43 -31.87
CA ARG A 559 -3.23 -1.44 -32.61
C ARG A 559 -2.95 -1.32 -34.10
N PHE A 560 -2.85 -2.47 -34.77
CA PHE A 560 -2.77 -2.56 -36.22
C PHE A 560 -4.13 -3.01 -36.76
N ASN A 561 -4.72 -2.22 -37.65
CA ASN A 561 -5.91 -2.62 -38.41
C ASN A 561 -5.58 -2.96 -39.87
N GLY A 562 -4.30 -2.92 -40.24
CA GLY A 562 -3.80 -3.13 -41.61
C GLY A 562 -4.09 -1.98 -42.58
N ILE A 563 -4.91 -1.00 -42.21
CA ILE A 563 -5.28 0.14 -43.05
C ILE A 563 -4.28 1.28 -42.83
N SER A 564 -3.46 1.54 -43.84
CA SER A 564 -2.53 2.67 -43.81
C SER A 564 -3.22 3.96 -44.25
N GLU A 565 -3.27 4.95 -43.36
CA GLU A 565 -3.86 6.27 -43.62
C GLU A 565 -3.11 7.05 -44.70
N GLY A 566 -1.82 6.78 -44.88
CA GLY A 566 -1.01 7.39 -45.94
C GLY A 566 -1.06 6.64 -47.25
N ARG A 567 -0.99 5.30 -47.22
CA ARG A 567 -0.91 4.48 -48.45
C ARG A 567 -2.26 4.33 -49.14
N LEU A 568 -3.35 4.15 -48.39
CA LEU A 568 -4.66 3.90 -48.99
C LEU A 568 -5.13 5.03 -49.90
N PRO A 569 -5.15 6.31 -49.48
CA PRO A 569 -5.56 7.39 -50.37
C PRO A 569 -4.67 7.45 -51.62
N PHE A 570 -3.36 7.28 -51.46
CA PHE A 570 -2.42 7.42 -52.57
C PHE A 570 -2.57 6.32 -53.62
N ALA A 571 -2.68 5.06 -53.20
CA ALA A 571 -2.95 3.94 -54.12
C ALA A 571 -4.34 4.06 -54.77
N ARG A 572 -5.36 4.41 -53.98
CA ARG A 572 -6.73 4.53 -54.48
C ARG A 572 -6.88 5.63 -55.53
N ASP A 573 -6.22 6.77 -55.34
CA ASP A 573 -6.28 7.89 -56.28
C ASP A 573 -5.55 7.54 -57.60
N ALA A 574 -4.40 6.84 -57.52
CA ALA A 574 -3.70 6.34 -58.71
C ALA A 574 -4.54 5.33 -59.50
N MET A 575 -5.22 4.42 -58.80
CA MET A 575 -6.13 3.44 -59.43
C MET A 575 -7.34 4.09 -60.09
N LYS A 576 -7.99 5.06 -59.42
CA LYS A 576 -9.15 5.80 -59.97
C LYS A 576 -8.79 6.64 -61.20
N SER A 577 -7.58 7.19 -61.23
CA SER A 577 -7.09 8.02 -62.33
C SER A 577 -6.42 7.21 -63.46
N GLY A 578 -6.26 5.90 -63.29
CA GLY A 578 -5.58 5.05 -64.27
C GLY A 578 -4.07 5.27 -64.35
N THR A 579 -3.46 5.89 -63.33
CA THR A 579 -2.02 6.13 -63.23
C THR A 579 -1.31 5.16 -62.29
N HIS A 580 -1.96 4.06 -61.92
CA HIS A 580 -1.37 3.01 -61.08
C HIS A 580 -0.27 2.25 -61.84
N ILE A 581 0.63 1.60 -61.12
CA ILE A 581 1.66 0.73 -61.71
C ILE A 581 1.00 -0.60 -62.09
N PRO A 582 1.03 -1.04 -63.37
CA PRO A 582 0.48 -2.32 -63.75
C PRO A 582 1.14 -3.47 -62.98
N LEU A 583 0.39 -4.53 -62.63
CA LEU A 583 0.90 -5.64 -61.81
C LEU A 583 2.17 -6.29 -62.38
N GLU A 584 2.26 -6.41 -63.71
CA GLU A 584 3.45 -6.94 -64.39
C GLU A 584 4.69 -6.08 -64.09
N GLU A 585 4.55 -4.75 -64.08
CA GLU A 585 5.62 -3.81 -63.73
C GLU A 585 5.88 -3.79 -62.22
N LEU A 586 4.82 -3.79 -61.39
CA LEU A 586 4.92 -3.80 -59.92
C LEU A 586 5.72 -5.01 -59.43
N PHE A 587 5.48 -6.19 -60.01
CA PHE A 587 6.21 -7.41 -59.62
C PHE A 587 7.68 -7.42 -60.03
N GLY A 588 8.04 -6.69 -61.09
CA GLY A 588 9.43 -6.50 -61.51
C GLY A 588 10.15 -5.34 -60.80
N GLY A 589 9.43 -4.56 -59.98
CA GLY A 589 9.96 -3.36 -59.36
C GLY A 589 11.05 -3.62 -58.31
N ASN A 590 11.99 -2.67 -58.23
CA ASN A 590 13.04 -2.64 -57.21
C ASN A 590 12.92 -1.33 -56.40
N ALA A 591 12.55 -1.44 -55.13
CA ALA A 591 12.26 -0.28 -54.29
C ALA A 591 13.48 0.64 -54.12
N LEU A 592 14.67 0.05 -53.91
CA LEU A 592 15.91 0.81 -53.75
C LEU A 592 16.29 1.56 -55.04
N ALA A 593 16.17 0.91 -56.20
CA ALA A 593 16.42 1.55 -57.49
C ALA A 593 15.45 2.71 -57.74
N LEU A 594 14.17 2.54 -57.40
CA LEU A 594 13.15 3.60 -57.50
C LEU A 594 13.45 4.76 -56.55
N ILE A 595 13.78 4.50 -55.28
CA ILE A 595 14.14 5.56 -54.31
C ILE A 595 15.27 6.45 -54.85
N ASN A 596 16.26 5.83 -55.50
CA ASN A 596 17.43 6.53 -56.01
C ASN A 596 17.21 7.23 -57.37
N SER A 597 16.17 6.87 -58.12
CA SER A 597 15.92 7.41 -59.48
C SER A 597 14.67 8.28 -59.59
N ASP A 598 13.57 7.89 -58.94
CA ASP A 598 12.28 8.58 -58.97
C ASP A 598 11.55 8.36 -57.63
N SER A 599 11.76 9.29 -56.70
CA SER A 599 11.18 9.22 -55.35
C SER A 599 9.65 9.25 -55.35
N ARG A 600 9.01 9.90 -56.34
CA ARG A 600 7.54 9.93 -56.45
C ARG A 600 7.02 8.57 -56.89
N LYS A 601 7.65 7.96 -57.90
CA LYS A 601 7.31 6.59 -58.33
C LYS A 601 7.60 5.57 -57.22
N ALA A 602 8.66 5.77 -56.44
CA ALA A 602 8.94 4.95 -55.26
C ALA A 602 7.77 5.01 -54.25
N LEU A 603 7.30 6.20 -53.88
CA LEU A 603 6.16 6.35 -52.97
C LEU A 603 4.91 5.62 -53.49
N LEU A 604 4.67 5.66 -54.81
CA LEU A 604 3.52 4.99 -55.42
C LEU A 604 3.69 3.47 -55.37
N PHE A 605 4.90 3.00 -55.70
CA PHE A 605 5.28 1.59 -55.57
C PHE A 605 5.01 1.06 -54.17
N TYR A 606 5.46 1.75 -53.12
CA TYR A 606 5.17 1.35 -51.73
C TYR A 606 3.67 1.29 -51.43
N ALA A 607 2.90 2.30 -51.87
CA ALA A 607 1.46 2.34 -51.62
C ALA A 607 0.70 1.22 -52.32
N GLU A 608 1.10 0.87 -53.54
CA GLU A 608 0.50 -0.22 -54.29
C GLU A 608 0.93 -1.60 -53.80
N CYS A 609 2.19 -1.75 -53.35
CA CYS A 609 2.65 -2.96 -52.66
C CYS A 609 1.84 -3.21 -51.38
N TRP A 610 1.62 -2.16 -50.58
CA TRP A 610 0.73 -2.23 -49.41
C TRP A 610 -0.67 -2.65 -49.82
N ALA A 611 -1.26 -2.00 -50.83
CA ALA A 611 -2.63 -2.24 -51.26
C ALA A 611 -2.83 -3.67 -51.76
N LEU A 612 -1.85 -4.21 -52.51
CA LEU A 612 -1.88 -5.58 -53.02
C LEU A 612 -1.81 -6.60 -51.89
N VAL A 613 -0.85 -6.46 -50.97
CA VAL A 613 -0.73 -7.35 -49.81
C VAL A 613 -1.96 -7.26 -48.90
N PHE A 614 -2.48 -6.05 -48.69
CA PHE A 614 -3.70 -5.83 -47.91
C PHE A 614 -4.87 -6.58 -48.55
N TRP A 615 -5.14 -6.39 -49.85
CA TRP A 615 -6.21 -7.10 -50.56
C TRP A 615 -6.05 -8.62 -50.50
N LEU A 616 -4.86 -9.16 -50.82
CA LEU A 616 -4.61 -10.61 -50.78
C LEU A 616 -4.80 -11.20 -49.37
N SER A 617 -4.58 -10.40 -48.31
CA SER A 617 -4.80 -10.82 -46.93
C SER A 617 -6.26 -10.73 -46.46
N GLN A 618 -7.07 -9.87 -47.09
CA GLN A 618 -8.44 -9.56 -46.66
C GLN A 618 -9.53 -10.11 -47.61
N THR A 619 -9.15 -10.58 -48.80
CA THR A 619 -10.11 -11.02 -49.81
C THR A 619 -10.93 -12.23 -49.35
N ASP A 620 -12.23 -12.19 -49.68
CA ASP A 620 -13.17 -13.29 -49.49
C ASP A 620 -13.17 -14.31 -50.62
N ASP A 621 -12.50 -14.01 -51.74
CA ASP A 621 -12.36 -14.95 -52.83
C ASP A 621 -11.38 -16.08 -52.42
N PRO A 622 -11.85 -17.34 -52.28
CA PRO A 622 -10.99 -18.45 -51.88
C PRO A 622 -9.86 -18.69 -52.88
N LYS A 623 -10.06 -18.38 -54.18
CA LYS A 623 -9.01 -18.52 -55.20
C LYS A 623 -7.78 -17.68 -54.85
N TYR A 624 -7.98 -16.40 -54.56
CA TYR A 624 -6.88 -15.49 -54.24
C TYR A 624 -6.30 -15.75 -52.86
N ARG A 625 -7.14 -16.10 -51.88
CA ARG A 625 -6.70 -16.46 -50.52
C ARG A 625 -5.80 -17.70 -50.52
N ASP A 626 -6.19 -18.76 -51.24
CA ASP A 626 -5.41 -19.99 -51.34
C ASP A 626 -4.11 -19.77 -52.13
N ALA A 627 -4.18 -19.03 -53.24
CA ALA A 627 -3.01 -18.63 -54.00
C ALA A 627 -2.01 -17.84 -53.15
N TRP A 628 -2.49 -16.89 -52.36
CA TRP A 628 -1.68 -16.10 -51.44
C TRP A 628 -1.01 -16.96 -50.37
N SER A 629 -1.76 -17.88 -49.75
CA SER A 629 -1.24 -18.81 -48.76
C SER A 629 -0.12 -19.69 -49.35
N ARG A 630 -0.30 -20.20 -50.58
CA ARG A 630 0.73 -20.98 -51.29
C ARG A 630 1.95 -20.14 -51.62
N TYR A 631 1.76 -18.92 -52.14
CA TYR A 631 2.84 -18.00 -52.48
C TYR A 631 3.72 -17.71 -51.26
N ARG A 632 3.12 -17.29 -50.13
CA ARG A 632 3.86 -16.98 -48.90
C ARG A 632 4.70 -18.17 -48.42
N LYS A 633 4.10 -19.36 -48.36
CA LYS A 633 4.83 -20.59 -47.98
C LYS A 633 5.99 -20.89 -48.93
N ALA A 634 5.79 -20.70 -50.23
CA ALA A 634 6.84 -20.92 -51.22
C ALA A 634 7.99 -19.92 -51.04
N VAL A 635 7.69 -18.62 -50.90
CA VAL A 635 8.71 -17.59 -50.69
C VAL A 635 9.46 -17.79 -49.37
N ASP A 636 8.76 -18.11 -48.28
CA ASP A 636 9.39 -18.40 -46.97
C ASP A 636 10.33 -19.61 -47.03
N ALA A 637 10.05 -20.57 -47.92
CA ALA A 637 10.89 -21.73 -48.20
C ALA A 637 12.03 -21.45 -49.21
N GLY A 638 12.18 -20.22 -49.70
CA GLY A 638 13.19 -19.83 -50.69
C GLY A 638 12.78 -20.02 -52.15
N GLY A 639 11.50 -20.30 -52.42
CA GLY A 639 10.94 -20.33 -53.77
C GLY A 639 11.06 -18.97 -54.48
N GLN A 640 11.18 -19.02 -55.80
CA GLN A 640 11.38 -17.84 -56.67
C GLN A 640 10.32 -17.74 -57.78
N ASP A 641 9.31 -18.60 -57.74
CA ASP A 641 8.24 -18.56 -58.72
C ASP A 641 7.54 -17.19 -58.69
N GLY A 642 7.36 -16.62 -59.88
CA GLY A 642 6.70 -15.33 -60.03
C GLY A 642 5.25 -15.41 -59.54
N PRO A 643 4.68 -14.30 -59.01
CA PRO A 643 3.31 -14.26 -58.50
C PRO A 643 2.24 -14.70 -59.52
N GLY A 644 2.49 -14.52 -60.83
CA GLY A 644 1.62 -15.03 -61.90
C GLY A 644 1.43 -16.56 -61.86
N ALA A 645 2.45 -17.31 -61.43
CA ALA A 645 2.34 -18.77 -61.26
C ALA A 645 1.31 -19.16 -60.19
N PHE A 646 1.04 -18.28 -59.22
CA PHE A 646 0.09 -18.53 -58.13
C PHE A 646 -1.27 -17.88 -58.38
N LEU A 647 -1.29 -16.66 -58.91
CA LEU A 647 -2.48 -15.82 -59.05
C LEU A 647 -3.25 -16.07 -60.37
N GLY A 648 -2.59 -16.61 -61.39
CA GLY A 648 -3.18 -16.86 -62.71
C GLY A 648 -3.14 -15.64 -63.63
N ASP A 649 -4.24 -15.38 -64.35
CA ASP A 649 -4.34 -14.24 -65.29
C ASP A 649 -4.22 -12.89 -64.56
N LEU A 650 -3.06 -12.26 -64.69
CA LEU A 650 -2.72 -11.01 -64.01
C LEU A 650 -3.62 -9.84 -64.40
N ARG A 651 -4.18 -9.82 -65.62
CA ARG A 651 -5.11 -8.75 -66.03
C ARG A 651 -6.42 -8.84 -65.29
N GLN A 652 -6.89 -10.05 -65.02
CA GLN A 652 -8.09 -10.26 -64.22
C GLN A 652 -7.82 -9.97 -62.74
N VAL A 653 -6.68 -10.42 -62.22
CA VAL A 653 -6.22 -10.12 -60.85
C VAL A 653 -6.17 -8.61 -60.62
N GLU A 654 -5.58 -7.86 -61.56
CA GLU A 654 -5.46 -6.39 -61.49
C GLU A 654 -6.83 -5.71 -61.44
N LYS A 655 -7.77 -6.12 -62.31
CA LYS A 655 -9.14 -5.59 -62.29
C LYS A 655 -9.84 -5.82 -60.95
N ASP A 656 -9.68 -7.00 -60.37
CA ASP A 656 -10.32 -7.37 -59.11
C ASP A 656 -9.67 -6.62 -57.93
N TRP A 657 -8.35 -6.49 -57.94
CA TRP A 657 -7.58 -5.70 -56.98
C TRP A 657 -7.97 -4.21 -57.00
N ILE A 658 -8.01 -3.60 -58.18
CA ILE A 658 -8.43 -2.20 -58.36
C ILE A 658 -9.85 -2.01 -57.85
N ARG A 659 -10.77 -2.91 -58.19
CA ARG A 659 -12.17 -2.85 -57.72
C ARG A 659 -12.23 -2.90 -56.19
N PHE A 660 -11.47 -3.79 -55.56
CA PHE A 660 -11.42 -3.89 -54.10
C PHE A 660 -10.91 -2.60 -53.47
N ILE A 661 -9.74 -2.10 -53.87
CA ILE A 661 -9.11 -0.92 -53.23
C ILE A 661 -9.90 0.37 -53.48
N THR A 662 -10.50 0.52 -54.66
CA THR A 662 -11.34 1.68 -54.98
C THR A 662 -12.72 1.65 -54.32
N GLY A 663 -13.15 0.48 -53.86
CA GLY A 663 -14.40 0.27 -53.10
C GLY A 663 -14.28 0.44 -51.58
N LEU A 664 -13.05 0.54 -51.04
CA LEU A 664 -12.77 0.92 -49.64
C LEU A 664 -12.90 2.44 -49.45
#